data_AF-A0A7W3LSK9-F1
#
_entry.id   AF-A0A7W3LSK9-F1
#
_cell.length_a   1.000
_cell.length_b   1.000
_cell.length_c   1.000
_cell.angle_alpha   90.00
_cell.angle_beta   90.00
_cell.angle_gamma   90.00
#
_symmetry.space_group_name_H-M   'P 1'
#
loop_
_entity.id
_entity.type
_entity.pdbx_description
1 polymer ?
#
loop_
_entity_poly.entity_id
_entity_poly.type
_entity_poly.pdbx_seq_one_letter_code
_entity_poly.pdbx_strand_id
1 'polypeptide(L)'
;MTPELAALVAGASTDHPRKLKSGLRKLASPLPPAERIAFYEQACRALAEVSVEVATWAFTQAWKTGKEEGASDVERLHGVLLELVPAGVVAPTVLRDHAGALSARFPPDEAHARFRAVVCAGFAAGLIPYARIFPDLRRLAAAAGLAKDDEDAFLATRLLRDGLLPGAPPTIWAAAAPALAAVATRDGGLLDLLVAAEPDPPADETRHRWLEILADAGAGARLPPEWFATTGRRCPAATLLRLADQGEGHLFPRAGEPPSGTDPAAVPPTPAPWYEAPDAELRATLRADLESGGLSRLDRGLSWLAEKGSAFLRRDPGFLSGLSIGDPVDTLLAELRTGIPEEIGIRAVPPSHDAGRRRGTRSILQHRAYVTVRNDGEAVASDGRGGAWKLPLGSCPADLMPWYDGTSWYVSRQRPGGRWQTFLVEGPTGDVLTLEPGSRAARPEAPGTGEVTFPGATERNTVRLRDGVITVTAPDGAEILTTAFTPRQAEVPPPAAWDARDAVDPAGSAWLRSLDREAVRRLMAPVLPRSSGVRHIRSGGFVAELLPEITAPALAHAVAERLERAARCLFIEHSLLTGQEPPPRPPLSPLLETVPDLPTRHLRPVVSLRLVCEHLVAAAADGPEPPEPVLLRTFDRFDATDTIGEGVEDVIGLALSWLWPWTPHREWALDDLRARANTPLGDGSGRWRVLWFDRSFGGPDHSHLQLWRTPGGALMTVSGRSLWRDLFVAVEFSPDGRFRPARLPDRAPPVAVVPQSRFSPEFLRRLERLRAENGPPPADAGIARELAGRAGITTANAVGILYGDEHGSVRPALRLRPDEPGLPADVVELLDATRHERETSGTLEWRHLSVSGRRSGHLGRFRERLMPDDPADLWTSGPDIARAADWWRAQREQHGE
;
A
#
# COMPACT_ATOMS: atom_id res chain seq x y z
N MET A 1 -41.00 -12.31 -70.34
CA MET A 1 -40.75 -10.88 -70.12
C MET A 1 -41.73 -10.11 -70.98
N THR A 2 -42.54 -9.22 -70.40
CA THR A 2 -43.48 -8.42 -71.21
C THR A 2 -42.70 -7.41 -72.07
N PRO A 3 -43.17 -7.08 -73.28
CA PRO A 3 -42.50 -6.11 -74.17
C PRO A 3 -42.30 -4.75 -73.49
N GLU A 4 -43.22 -4.37 -72.62
CA GLU A 4 -43.24 -3.10 -71.88
C GLU A 4 -42.18 -3.05 -70.77
N LEU A 5 -41.97 -4.16 -70.05
CA LEU A 5 -40.88 -4.26 -69.07
C LEU A 5 -39.53 -4.23 -69.79
N ALA A 6 -39.42 -4.93 -70.92
CA ALA A 6 -38.21 -4.92 -71.75
C ALA A 6 -37.87 -3.50 -72.24
N ALA A 7 -38.87 -2.75 -72.72
CA ALA A 7 -38.70 -1.36 -73.13
C ALA A 7 -38.32 -0.43 -71.97
N LEU A 8 -38.90 -0.64 -70.77
CA LEU A 8 -38.57 0.14 -69.59
C LEU A 8 -37.13 -0.12 -69.10
N VAL A 9 -36.67 -1.38 -69.13
CA VAL A 9 -35.29 -1.75 -68.77
C VAL A 9 -34.29 -1.28 -69.82
N ALA A 10 -34.61 -1.39 -71.11
CA ALA A 10 -33.74 -0.92 -72.20
C ALA A 10 -33.54 0.60 -72.18
N GLY A 11 -34.54 1.35 -71.71
CA GLY A 11 -34.45 2.81 -71.51
C GLY A 11 -33.94 3.24 -70.14
N ALA A 12 -33.52 2.31 -69.28
CA ALA A 12 -33.12 2.62 -67.91
C ALA A 12 -31.71 3.23 -67.87
N SER A 13 -31.59 4.43 -67.28
CA SER A 13 -30.32 5.00 -66.81
C SER A 13 -30.25 4.91 -65.29
N THR A 14 -29.05 4.66 -64.77
CA THR A 14 -28.72 4.62 -63.33
C THR A 14 -29.03 5.92 -62.59
N ASP A 15 -29.17 7.04 -63.31
CA ASP A 15 -29.33 8.38 -62.72
C ASP A 15 -30.75 8.70 -62.24
N HIS A 16 -31.72 7.83 -62.54
CA HIS A 16 -33.14 8.09 -62.25
C HIS A 16 -33.88 6.94 -61.55
N PRO A 17 -33.40 6.44 -60.40
CA PRO A 17 -34.00 5.29 -59.70
C PRO A 17 -35.47 5.54 -59.30
N ARG A 18 -35.85 6.79 -58.99
CA ARG A 18 -37.24 7.15 -58.69
C ARG A 18 -38.18 6.98 -59.88
N LYS A 19 -37.74 7.36 -61.10
CA LYS A 19 -38.55 7.22 -62.32
C LYS A 19 -38.76 5.75 -62.64
N LEU A 20 -37.73 4.91 -62.50
CA LEU A 20 -37.81 3.46 -62.70
C LEU A 20 -38.77 2.79 -61.71
N LYS A 21 -38.65 3.08 -60.41
CA LYS A 21 -39.57 2.57 -59.39
C LYS A 21 -41.03 2.98 -59.68
N SER A 22 -41.26 4.23 -60.11
CA SER A 22 -42.60 4.71 -60.48
C SER A 22 -43.15 4.03 -61.74
N GLY A 23 -42.32 3.82 -62.76
CA GLY A 23 -42.69 3.10 -63.99
C GLY A 23 -43.07 1.66 -63.71
N LEU A 24 -42.28 0.96 -62.89
CA LEU A 24 -42.57 -0.41 -62.45
C LEU A 24 -43.89 -0.50 -61.68
N ARG A 25 -44.17 0.43 -60.76
CA ARG A 25 -45.48 0.48 -60.07
C ARG A 25 -46.64 0.66 -61.04
N LYS A 26 -46.49 1.54 -62.03
CA LYS A 26 -47.53 1.82 -63.02
C LYS A 26 -47.85 0.58 -63.87
N LEU A 27 -46.81 -0.15 -64.30
CA LEU A 27 -46.96 -1.39 -65.07
C LEU A 27 -47.52 -2.55 -64.23
N ALA A 28 -47.21 -2.60 -62.93
CA ALA A 28 -47.71 -3.63 -62.03
C ALA A 28 -49.15 -3.38 -61.54
N SER A 29 -49.59 -2.11 -61.48
CA SER A 29 -50.89 -1.72 -60.92
C SER A 29 -52.12 -2.45 -61.50
N PRO A 30 -52.23 -2.69 -62.82
CA PRO A 30 -53.41 -3.36 -63.38
C PRO A 30 -53.39 -4.89 -63.22
N LEU A 31 -52.28 -5.49 -62.79
CA LEU A 31 -52.13 -6.94 -62.71
C LEU A 31 -52.79 -7.50 -61.43
N PRO A 32 -53.39 -8.70 -61.48
CA PRO A 32 -53.84 -9.41 -60.28
C PRO A 32 -52.64 -9.80 -59.39
N PRO A 33 -52.86 -10.06 -58.08
CA PRO A 33 -51.76 -10.20 -57.12
C PRO A 33 -50.72 -11.27 -57.45
N ALA A 34 -51.14 -12.45 -57.93
CA ALA A 34 -50.22 -13.51 -58.36
C ALA A 34 -49.32 -13.08 -59.54
N GLU A 35 -49.89 -12.35 -60.51
CA GLU A 35 -49.16 -11.80 -61.65
C GLU A 35 -48.25 -10.64 -61.23
N ARG A 36 -48.64 -9.84 -60.22
CA ARG A 36 -47.78 -8.78 -59.65
C ARG A 36 -46.51 -9.34 -59.02
N ILE A 37 -46.61 -10.45 -58.29
CA ILE A 37 -45.45 -11.12 -57.68
C ILE A 37 -44.47 -11.55 -58.77
N ALA A 38 -44.96 -12.29 -59.78
CA ALA A 38 -44.14 -12.74 -60.90
C ALA A 38 -43.55 -11.56 -61.71
N PHE A 39 -44.34 -10.49 -61.91
CA PHE A 39 -43.89 -9.27 -62.59
C PHE A 39 -42.73 -8.61 -61.85
N TYR A 40 -42.86 -8.39 -60.54
CA TYR A 40 -41.82 -7.72 -59.76
C TYR A 40 -40.55 -8.59 -59.61
N GLU A 41 -40.67 -9.91 -59.54
CA GLU A 41 -39.52 -10.83 -59.58
C GLU A 41 -38.83 -10.79 -60.94
N GLN A 42 -39.58 -10.75 -62.04
CA GLN A 42 -39.02 -10.60 -63.37
C GLN A 42 -38.35 -9.23 -63.57
N ALA A 43 -38.94 -8.17 -63.02
CA ALA A 43 -38.34 -6.84 -63.00
C ALA A 43 -37.05 -6.81 -62.18
N CYS A 44 -37.00 -7.48 -61.02
CA CYS A 44 -35.79 -7.63 -60.23
C CYS A 44 -34.67 -8.29 -61.05
N ARG A 45 -34.94 -9.45 -61.68
CA ARG A 45 -33.96 -10.15 -62.52
C ARG A 45 -33.45 -9.28 -63.67
N ALA A 46 -34.36 -8.59 -64.35
CA ALA A 46 -33.99 -7.75 -65.49
C ALA A 46 -33.18 -6.50 -65.08
N LEU A 47 -33.32 -6.04 -63.84
CA LEU A 47 -32.65 -4.85 -63.32
C LEU A 47 -31.44 -5.13 -62.44
N ALA A 48 -31.15 -6.39 -62.10
CA ALA A 48 -30.06 -6.77 -61.19
C ALA A 48 -28.71 -6.19 -61.64
N GLU A 49 -28.42 -6.28 -62.94
CA GLU A 49 -27.21 -5.76 -63.57
C GLU A 49 -27.25 -4.26 -63.89
N VAL A 50 -28.44 -3.63 -63.82
CA VAL A 50 -28.63 -2.21 -64.20
C VAL A 50 -28.66 -1.31 -62.97
N SER A 51 -29.37 -1.71 -61.93
CA SER A 51 -29.50 -0.95 -60.69
C SER A 51 -29.90 -1.87 -59.53
N VAL A 52 -28.90 -2.27 -58.74
CA VAL A 52 -29.09 -3.10 -57.53
C VAL A 52 -30.12 -2.49 -56.58
N GLU A 53 -30.14 -1.16 -56.43
CA GLU A 53 -31.12 -0.47 -55.58
C GLU A 53 -32.56 -0.67 -56.06
N VAL A 54 -32.82 -0.54 -57.37
CA VAL A 54 -34.15 -0.69 -57.95
C VAL A 54 -34.55 -2.16 -58.01
N ALA A 55 -33.62 -3.06 -58.33
CA ALA A 55 -33.83 -4.51 -58.31
C ALA A 55 -34.21 -4.99 -56.89
N THR A 56 -33.46 -4.58 -55.86
CA THR A 56 -33.77 -4.85 -54.45
C THR A 56 -35.15 -4.34 -54.05
N TRP A 57 -35.48 -3.12 -54.48
CA TRP A 57 -36.80 -2.55 -54.25
C TRP A 57 -37.89 -3.37 -54.95
N ALA A 58 -37.70 -3.78 -56.20
CA ALA A 58 -38.67 -4.56 -56.97
C ALA A 58 -38.93 -5.91 -56.29
N PHE A 59 -37.88 -6.63 -55.90
CA PHE A 59 -38.05 -7.88 -55.15
C PHE A 59 -38.74 -7.66 -53.79
N THR A 60 -38.42 -6.57 -53.09
CA THR A 60 -39.11 -6.21 -51.85
C THR A 60 -40.61 -5.96 -52.09
N GLN A 61 -41.02 -5.43 -53.25
CA GLN A 61 -42.45 -5.31 -53.61
C GLN A 61 -43.08 -6.67 -53.88
N ALA A 62 -42.41 -7.55 -54.64
CA ALA A 62 -42.89 -8.92 -54.88
C ALA A 62 -43.17 -9.64 -53.56
N TRP A 63 -42.23 -9.55 -52.61
CA TRP A 63 -42.35 -10.14 -51.29
C TRP A 63 -43.49 -9.54 -50.46
N LYS A 64 -43.64 -8.21 -50.43
CA LYS A 64 -44.74 -7.53 -49.71
C LYS A 64 -46.11 -7.95 -50.25
N THR A 65 -46.27 -7.98 -51.57
CA THR A 65 -47.51 -8.42 -52.21
C THR A 65 -47.83 -9.88 -51.87
N GLY A 66 -46.84 -10.77 -51.84
CA GLY A 66 -47.04 -12.16 -51.38
C GLY A 66 -47.48 -12.26 -49.92
N LYS A 67 -46.94 -11.42 -49.03
CA LYS A 67 -47.29 -11.39 -47.60
C LYS A 67 -48.71 -10.87 -47.34
N GLU A 68 -49.13 -9.82 -48.06
CA GLU A 68 -50.47 -9.22 -47.93
C GLU A 68 -51.60 -10.16 -48.38
N GLU A 69 -51.35 -10.98 -49.40
CA GLU A 69 -52.34 -11.88 -49.99
C GLU A 69 -52.44 -13.24 -49.29
N GLY A 70 -51.64 -13.48 -48.24
CA GLY A 70 -51.58 -14.78 -47.57
C GLY A 70 -51.02 -15.91 -48.45
N ALA A 71 -50.46 -15.57 -49.62
CA ALA A 71 -49.78 -16.50 -50.53
C ALA A 71 -48.40 -16.89 -49.96
N SER A 72 -48.41 -17.60 -48.83
CA SER A 72 -47.21 -18.08 -48.13
C SER A 72 -46.66 -19.35 -48.79
N ASP A 73 -46.38 -19.28 -50.09
CA ASP A 73 -45.60 -20.32 -50.77
C ASP A 73 -44.11 -20.15 -50.39
N VAL A 74 -43.77 -20.64 -49.20
CA VAL A 74 -42.43 -20.57 -48.62
C VAL A 74 -41.43 -21.34 -49.49
N GLU A 75 -41.87 -22.39 -50.19
CA GLU A 75 -41.01 -23.17 -51.09
C GLU A 75 -40.63 -22.39 -52.33
N ARG A 76 -41.61 -21.75 -52.98
CA ARG A 76 -41.36 -20.84 -54.10
C ARG A 76 -40.43 -19.69 -53.70
N LEU A 77 -40.70 -19.04 -52.56
CA LEU A 77 -39.84 -17.96 -52.07
C LEU A 77 -38.42 -18.45 -51.79
N HIS A 78 -38.25 -19.63 -51.19
CA HIS A 78 -36.94 -20.22 -50.95
C HIS A 78 -36.15 -20.43 -52.24
N GLY A 79 -36.79 -20.97 -53.28
CA GLY A 79 -36.17 -21.12 -54.61
C GLY A 79 -35.75 -19.80 -55.23
N VAL A 80 -36.59 -18.76 -55.13
CA VAL A 80 -36.26 -17.41 -55.61
C VAL A 80 -35.12 -16.78 -54.80
N LEU A 81 -35.04 -17.02 -53.49
CA LEU A 81 -33.94 -16.53 -52.66
C LEU A 81 -32.61 -17.18 -53.00
N LEU A 82 -32.59 -18.48 -53.32
CA LEU A 82 -31.36 -19.15 -53.80
C LEU A 82 -30.83 -18.55 -55.10
N GLU A 83 -31.70 -18.00 -55.95
CA GLU A 83 -31.34 -17.29 -57.18
C GLU A 83 -30.88 -15.85 -56.91
N LEU A 84 -31.65 -15.10 -56.12
CA LEU A 84 -31.48 -13.64 -56.01
C LEU A 84 -30.49 -13.19 -54.95
N VAL A 85 -30.21 -14.01 -53.92
CA VAL A 85 -29.18 -13.69 -52.92
C VAL A 85 -27.79 -13.59 -53.54
N PRO A 86 -27.36 -14.53 -54.42
CA PRO A 86 -26.13 -14.39 -55.20
C PRO A 86 -26.02 -13.10 -56.02
N ALA A 87 -27.13 -12.53 -56.47
CA ALA A 87 -27.17 -11.27 -57.22
C ALA A 87 -27.09 -10.01 -56.32
N GLY A 88 -27.11 -10.15 -54.99
CA GLY A 88 -27.04 -9.01 -54.06
C GLY A 88 -28.29 -8.13 -54.05
N VAL A 89 -29.42 -8.61 -54.61
CA VAL A 89 -30.66 -7.84 -54.79
C VAL A 89 -31.74 -8.19 -53.76
N VAL A 90 -31.34 -8.70 -52.59
CA VAL A 90 -32.26 -9.12 -51.52
C VAL A 90 -32.07 -8.25 -50.29
N ALA A 91 -33.15 -7.63 -49.81
CA ALA A 91 -33.10 -6.81 -48.61
C ALA A 91 -32.93 -7.67 -47.33
N PRO A 92 -32.14 -7.23 -46.34
CA PRO A 92 -31.93 -7.94 -45.07
C PRO A 92 -33.21 -8.28 -44.28
N THR A 93 -34.28 -7.50 -44.45
CA THR A 93 -35.58 -7.77 -43.81
C THR A 93 -36.25 -9.00 -44.40
N VAL A 94 -36.11 -9.22 -45.71
CA VAL A 94 -36.71 -10.39 -46.40
C VAL A 94 -36.05 -11.67 -45.91
N LEU A 95 -34.73 -11.68 -45.74
CA LEU A 95 -33.99 -12.84 -45.23
C LEU A 95 -34.36 -13.17 -43.77
N ARG A 96 -34.53 -12.16 -42.92
CA ARG A 96 -34.98 -12.34 -41.53
C ARG A 96 -36.39 -12.89 -41.44
N ASP A 97 -37.31 -12.35 -42.22
CA ASP A 97 -38.68 -12.85 -42.27
C ASP A 97 -38.74 -14.27 -42.85
N HIS A 98 -37.89 -14.58 -43.85
CA HIS A 98 -37.77 -15.94 -44.41
C HIS A 98 -37.27 -16.96 -43.38
N ALA A 99 -36.25 -16.63 -42.58
CA ALA A 99 -35.81 -17.48 -41.47
C ALA A 99 -36.94 -17.77 -40.48
N GLY A 100 -37.75 -16.75 -40.16
CA GLY A 100 -38.94 -16.90 -39.31
C GLY A 100 -40.02 -17.78 -39.93
N ALA A 101 -40.30 -17.59 -41.23
CA ALA A 101 -41.27 -18.38 -41.97
C ALA A 101 -40.87 -19.86 -42.09
N LEU A 102 -39.58 -20.14 -42.33
CA LEU A 102 -39.06 -21.50 -42.35
C LEU A 102 -39.28 -22.21 -41.01
N SER A 103 -38.92 -21.55 -39.89
CA SER A 103 -39.10 -22.10 -38.55
C SER A 103 -40.56 -22.36 -38.16
N ALA A 104 -41.51 -21.64 -38.76
CA ALA A 104 -42.94 -21.81 -38.49
C ALA A 104 -43.57 -22.94 -39.32
N ARG A 105 -42.96 -23.32 -40.45
CA ARG A 105 -43.57 -24.19 -41.46
C ARG A 105 -42.91 -25.56 -41.60
N PHE A 106 -41.62 -25.66 -41.32
CA PHE A 106 -40.84 -26.89 -41.49
C PHE A 106 -40.32 -27.41 -40.15
N PRO A 107 -40.01 -28.71 -40.06
CA PRO A 107 -39.23 -29.26 -38.95
C PRO A 107 -37.94 -28.45 -38.72
N PRO A 108 -37.48 -28.29 -37.46
CA PRO A 108 -36.36 -27.39 -37.16
C PRO A 108 -35.05 -27.68 -37.91
N ASP A 109 -34.73 -28.96 -38.14
CA ASP A 109 -33.57 -29.42 -38.92
C ASP A 109 -33.68 -29.03 -40.40
N GLU A 110 -34.86 -29.21 -41.00
CA GLU A 110 -35.12 -28.81 -42.38
C GLU A 110 -35.11 -27.29 -42.54
N ALA A 111 -35.72 -26.55 -41.60
CA ALA A 111 -35.73 -25.09 -41.60
C ALA A 111 -34.31 -24.51 -41.53
N HIS A 112 -33.46 -25.09 -40.67
CA HIS A 112 -32.05 -24.74 -40.56
C HIS A 112 -31.29 -25.04 -41.87
N ALA A 113 -31.40 -26.25 -42.41
CA ALA A 113 -30.70 -26.66 -43.63
C ALA A 113 -31.06 -25.77 -44.83
N ARG A 114 -32.36 -25.48 -45.01
CA ARG A 114 -32.85 -24.59 -46.08
C ARG A 114 -32.33 -23.17 -45.90
N PHE A 115 -32.37 -22.60 -44.69
CA PHE A 115 -31.86 -21.24 -44.49
C PHE A 115 -30.34 -21.16 -44.71
N ARG A 116 -29.60 -22.17 -44.24
CA ARG A 116 -28.15 -22.30 -44.47
C ARG A 116 -27.80 -22.37 -45.95
N ALA A 117 -28.59 -23.06 -46.77
CA ALA A 117 -28.40 -23.09 -48.23
C ALA A 117 -28.48 -21.69 -48.87
N VAL A 118 -29.42 -20.84 -48.42
CA VAL A 118 -29.54 -19.44 -48.89
C VAL A 118 -28.29 -18.62 -48.52
N VAL A 119 -27.81 -18.77 -47.28
CA VAL A 119 -26.60 -18.06 -46.83
C VAL A 119 -25.37 -18.53 -47.63
N CYS A 120 -25.22 -19.84 -47.84
CA CYS A 120 -24.14 -20.41 -48.65
C CYS A 120 -24.17 -19.95 -50.11
N ALA A 121 -25.36 -19.78 -50.70
CA ALA A 121 -25.48 -19.25 -52.06
C ALA A 121 -24.91 -17.83 -52.17
N GLY A 122 -25.18 -16.97 -51.18
CA GLY A 122 -24.57 -15.64 -51.10
C GLY A 122 -23.05 -15.70 -50.95
N PHE A 123 -22.55 -16.54 -50.05
CA PHE A 123 -21.10 -16.71 -49.85
C PHE A 123 -20.39 -17.20 -51.12
N ALA A 124 -20.98 -18.16 -51.83
CA ALA A 124 -20.44 -18.67 -53.10
C ALA A 124 -20.37 -17.59 -54.20
N ALA A 125 -21.18 -16.53 -54.08
CA ALA A 125 -21.19 -15.37 -54.97
C ALA A 125 -20.28 -14.22 -54.51
N GLY A 126 -19.50 -14.40 -53.44
CA GLY A 126 -18.64 -13.33 -52.91
C GLY A 126 -19.37 -12.32 -52.02
N LEU A 127 -20.58 -12.64 -51.52
CA LEU A 127 -21.44 -11.70 -50.80
C LEU A 127 -21.76 -12.18 -49.39
N ILE A 128 -21.73 -11.25 -48.42
CA ILE A 128 -22.31 -11.48 -47.09
C ILE A 128 -23.77 -10.99 -47.11
N PRO A 129 -24.78 -11.89 -47.05
CA PRO A 129 -26.15 -11.51 -47.36
C PRO A 129 -26.72 -10.39 -46.46
N TYR A 130 -26.31 -10.35 -45.18
CA TYR A 130 -26.62 -9.26 -44.25
C TYR A 130 -25.86 -9.39 -42.93
N ALA A 131 -25.82 -8.30 -42.14
CA ALA A 131 -25.07 -8.21 -40.88
C ALA A 131 -25.49 -9.15 -39.74
N ARG A 132 -26.73 -9.68 -39.75
CA ARG A 132 -27.32 -10.46 -38.64
C ARG A 132 -27.40 -11.98 -38.90
N ILE A 133 -26.62 -12.48 -39.86
CA ILE A 133 -26.59 -13.92 -40.21
C ILE A 133 -26.29 -14.83 -39.01
N PHE A 134 -25.34 -14.45 -38.13
CA PHE A 134 -24.96 -15.24 -36.95
C PHE A 134 -26.13 -15.44 -35.97
N PRO A 135 -26.77 -14.38 -35.43
CA PRO A 135 -27.93 -14.56 -34.54
C PRO A 135 -29.07 -15.41 -35.14
N ASP A 136 -29.37 -15.23 -36.41
CA ASP A 136 -30.50 -15.91 -37.04
C ASP A 136 -30.21 -17.40 -37.28
N LEU A 137 -29.01 -17.75 -37.76
CA LEU A 137 -28.59 -19.14 -37.90
C LEU A 137 -28.41 -19.84 -36.56
N ARG A 138 -27.85 -19.19 -35.53
CA ARG A 138 -27.77 -19.75 -34.17
C ARG A 138 -29.14 -20.12 -33.62
N ARG A 139 -30.15 -19.29 -33.87
CA ARG A 139 -31.53 -19.54 -33.41
C ARG A 139 -32.13 -20.78 -34.10
N LEU A 140 -31.94 -20.89 -35.42
CA LEU A 140 -32.42 -22.05 -36.18
C LEU A 140 -31.65 -23.33 -35.82
N ALA A 141 -30.32 -23.26 -35.69
CA ALA A 141 -29.47 -24.38 -35.27
C ALA A 141 -29.87 -24.89 -33.88
N ALA A 142 -30.08 -23.99 -32.93
CA ALA A 142 -30.54 -24.36 -31.59
C ALA A 142 -31.91 -25.06 -31.59
N ALA A 143 -32.85 -24.60 -32.44
CA ALA A 143 -34.13 -25.26 -32.61
C ALA A 143 -33.99 -26.67 -33.23
N ALA A 144 -33.00 -26.85 -34.11
CA ALA A 144 -32.63 -28.14 -34.72
C ALA A 144 -31.84 -29.08 -33.79
N GLY A 145 -31.56 -28.68 -32.54
CA GLY A 145 -30.73 -29.47 -31.62
C GLY A 145 -29.24 -29.48 -31.95
N LEU A 146 -28.79 -28.59 -32.83
CA LEU A 146 -27.38 -28.41 -33.16
C LEU A 146 -26.70 -27.48 -32.15
N ALA A 147 -25.41 -27.71 -31.90
CA ALA A 147 -24.63 -26.82 -31.05
C ALA A 147 -24.40 -25.48 -31.75
N LYS A 148 -24.67 -24.38 -31.03
CA LYS A 148 -24.50 -23.02 -31.56
C LYS A 148 -23.06 -22.75 -32.01
N ASP A 149 -22.09 -23.28 -31.27
CA ASP A 149 -20.68 -23.10 -31.55
C ASP A 149 -20.25 -23.80 -32.85
N ASP A 150 -20.87 -24.92 -33.21
CA ASP A 150 -20.59 -25.63 -34.47
C ASP A 150 -21.11 -24.84 -35.68
N GLU A 151 -22.28 -24.22 -35.56
CA GLU A 151 -22.84 -23.37 -36.62
C GLU A 151 -22.03 -22.09 -36.81
N ASP A 152 -21.60 -21.47 -35.70
CA ASP A 152 -20.72 -20.32 -35.71
C ASP A 152 -19.35 -20.66 -36.33
N ALA A 153 -18.78 -21.81 -35.97
CA ALA A 153 -17.54 -22.30 -36.55
C ALA A 153 -17.67 -22.55 -38.05
N PHE A 154 -18.82 -23.09 -38.50
CA PHE A 154 -19.11 -23.26 -39.91
C PHE A 154 -19.11 -21.91 -40.65
N LEU A 155 -19.83 -20.91 -40.12
CA LEU A 155 -19.89 -19.58 -40.73
C LEU A 155 -18.52 -18.91 -40.78
N ALA A 156 -17.79 -18.92 -39.67
CA ALA A 156 -16.44 -18.38 -39.58
C ALA A 156 -15.50 -19.04 -40.60
N THR A 157 -15.56 -20.37 -40.74
CA THR A 157 -14.76 -21.14 -41.71
C THR A 157 -15.10 -20.74 -43.15
N ARG A 158 -16.39 -20.59 -43.49
CA ARG A 158 -16.81 -20.16 -44.83
C ARG A 158 -16.36 -18.73 -45.13
N LEU A 159 -16.58 -17.79 -44.20
CA LEU A 159 -16.16 -16.40 -44.35
C LEU A 159 -14.66 -16.27 -44.64
N LEU A 160 -13.83 -17.08 -43.97
CA LEU A 160 -12.38 -17.14 -44.19
C LEU A 160 -12.02 -17.76 -45.55
N ARG A 161 -12.55 -18.96 -45.85
CA ARG A 161 -12.19 -19.71 -47.07
C ARG A 161 -12.66 -19.04 -48.35
N ASP A 162 -13.76 -18.30 -48.28
CA ASP A 162 -14.32 -17.58 -49.42
C ASP A 162 -13.77 -16.14 -49.55
N GLY A 163 -12.89 -15.70 -48.64
CA GLY A 163 -12.26 -14.38 -48.69
C GLY A 163 -13.22 -13.20 -48.47
N LEU A 164 -14.28 -13.40 -47.69
CA LEU A 164 -15.37 -12.42 -47.54
C LEU A 164 -15.12 -11.36 -46.45
N LEU A 165 -14.15 -11.60 -45.58
CA LEU A 165 -13.90 -10.77 -44.40
C LEU A 165 -13.32 -9.37 -44.67
N PRO A 166 -12.39 -9.15 -45.63
CA PRO A 166 -11.81 -7.83 -45.87
C PRO A 166 -12.87 -6.73 -46.10
N GLY A 167 -13.89 -7.01 -46.92
CA GLY A 167 -15.01 -6.10 -47.19
C GLY A 167 -16.19 -6.22 -46.23
N ALA A 168 -16.09 -7.03 -45.16
CA ALA A 168 -17.20 -7.26 -44.25
C ALA A 168 -17.48 -6.03 -43.35
N PRO A 169 -18.77 -5.72 -43.07
CA PRO A 169 -19.09 -4.59 -42.20
C PRO A 169 -18.65 -4.85 -40.74
N PRO A 170 -18.44 -3.80 -39.92
CA PRO A 170 -17.98 -3.93 -38.53
C PRO A 170 -18.86 -4.85 -37.67
N THR A 171 -20.16 -4.89 -37.97
CA THR A 171 -21.14 -5.75 -37.28
C THR A 171 -20.90 -7.24 -37.51
N ILE A 172 -20.38 -7.63 -38.69
CA ILE A 172 -20.00 -9.02 -38.97
C ILE A 172 -18.73 -9.37 -38.20
N TRP A 173 -17.71 -8.50 -38.22
CA TRP A 173 -16.50 -8.69 -37.44
C TRP A 173 -16.80 -8.86 -35.94
N ALA A 174 -17.67 -8.01 -35.38
CA ALA A 174 -18.10 -8.11 -33.99
C ALA A 174 -18.88 -9.41 -33.70
N ALA A 175 -19.80 -9.82 -34.59
CA ALA A 175 -20.61 -11.02 -34.40
C ALA A 175 -19.81 -12.33 -34.56
N ALA A 176 -18.82 -12.32 -35.44
CA ALA A 176 -17.97 -13.46 -35.80
C ALA A 176 -16.73 -13.60 -34.90
N ALA A 177 -16.34 -12.56 -34.15
CA ALA A 177 -15.08 -12.52 -33.41
C ALA A 177 -14.78 -13.78 -32.57
N PRO A 178 -15.70 -14.28 -31.70
CA PRO A 178 -15.42 -15.48 -30.90
C PRO A 178 -15.23 -16.72 -31.77
N ALA A 179 -16.02 -16.86 -32.84
CA ALA A 179 -15.99 -17.99 -33.74
C ALA A 179 -14.73 -18.01 -34.60
N LEU A 180 -14.32 -16.85 -35.13
CA LEU A 180 -13.09 -16.66 -35.90
C LEU A 180 -11.86 -17.01 -35.07
N ALA A 181 -11.78 -16.51 -33.83
CA ALA A 181 -10.69 -16.87 -32.93
C ALA A 181 -10.66 -18.38 -32.64
N ALA A 182 -11.81 -18.98 -32.34
CA ALA A 182 -11.92 -20.41 -32.03
C ALA A 182 -11.51 -21.33 -33.20
N VAL A 183 -11.96 -21.04 -34.43
CA VAL A 183 -11.58 -21.86 -35.60
C VAL A 183 -10.12 -21.67 -35.98
N ALA A 184 -9.60 -20.44 -35.92
CA ALA A 184 -8.20 -20.14 -36.20
C ALA A 184 -7.24 -20.76 -35.16
N THR A 185 -7.67 -20.86 -33.90
CA THR A 185 -6.89 -21.55 -32.85
C THR A 185 -6.75 -23.05 -33.14
N ARG A 186 -7.78 -23.67 -33.73
CA ARG A 186 -7.84 -25.12 -34.00
C ARG A 186 -7.18 -25.53 -35.32
N ASP A 187 -7.15 -24.64 -36.31
CA ASP A 187 -6.66 -24.90 -37.66
C ASP A 187 -5.71 -23.79 -38.13
N GLY A 188 -4.43 -24.15 -38.27
CA GLY A 188 -3.38 -23.22 -38.71
C GLY A 188 -3.61 -22.64 -40.11
N GLY A 189 -4.25 -23.37 -41.02
CA GLY A 189 -4.59 -22.85 -42.36
C GLY A 189 -5.67 -21.77 -42.29
N LEU A 190 -6.65 -21.92 -41.39
CA LEU A 190 -7.65 -20.87 -41.14
C LEU A 190 -7.06 -19.64 -40.44
N LEU A 191 -6.06 -19.84 -39.57
CA LEU A 191 -5.30 -18.74 -38.98
C LEU A 191 -4.54 -17.95 -40.06
N ASP A 192 -3.93 -18.61 -41.04
CA ASP A 192 -3.21 -17.92 -42.13
C ASP A 192 -4.18 -17.09 -42.99
N LEU A 193 -5.39 -17.62 -43.26
CA LEU A 193 -6.46 -16.85 -43.92
C LEU A 193 -6.92 -15.66 -43.09
N LEU A 194 -7.03 -15.81 -41.76
CA LEU A 194 -7.43 -14.73 -40.86
C LEU A 194 -6.36 -13.61 -40.81
N VAL A 195 -5.08 -13.97 -40.85
CA VAL A 195 -3.96 -13.02 -40.95
C VAL A 195 -3.97 -12.27 -42.29
N ALA A 196 -4.37 -12.93 -43.38
CA ALA A 196 -4.50 -12.30 -44.69
C ALA A 196 -5.79 -11.46 -44.85
N ALA A 197 -6.78 -11.65 -43.98
CA ALA A 197 -8.09 -10.99 -44.03
C ALA A 197 -8.09 -9.58 -43.41
N GLU A 198 -7.06 -8.78 -43.65
CA GLU A 198 -6.99 -7.39 -43.20
C GLU A 198 -8.20 -6.60 -43.73
N PRO A 199 -8.92 -5.83 -42.89
CA PRO A 199 -10.08 -5.05 -43.33
C PRO A 199 -9.75 -3.99 -44.40
N ASP A 200 -10.58 -3.90 -45.44
CA ASP A 200 -10.44 -2.96 -46.57
C ASP A 200 -11.81 -2.33 -46.96
N PRO A 201 -12.01 -1.00 -46.84
CA PRO A 201 -11.06 -0.01 -46.33
C PRO A 201 -10.88 -0.11 -44.81
N PRO A 202 -9.71 0.25 -44.27
CA PRO A 202 -9.43 0.14 -42.85
C PRO A 202 -10.15 1.25 -42.08
N ALA A 203 -11.33 0.95 -41.53
CA ALA A 203 -11.86 1.72 -40.41
C ALA A 203 -11.13 1.31 -39.12
N ASP A 204 -10.64 2.28 -38.34
CA ASP A 204 -9.84 2.03 -37.12
C ASP A 204 -10.52 1.02 -36.17
N GLU A 205 -11.83 1.12 -35.98
CA GLU A 205 -12.60 0.20 -35.13
C GLU A 205 -12.57 -1.25 -35.64
N THR A 206 -12.81 -1.45 -36.94
CA THR A 206 -12.79 -2.79 -37.56
C THR A 206 -11.39 -3.39 -37.53
N ARG A 207 -10.38 -2.56 -37.82
CA ARG A 207 -8.98 -2.96 -37.77
C ARG A 207 -8.56 -3.37 -36.36
N HIS A 208 -8.90 -2.58 -35.34
CA HIS A 208 -8.62 -2.93 -33.94
C HIS A 208 -9.31 -4.24 -33.54
N ARG A 209 -10.57 -4.43 -33.95
CA ARG A 209 -11.30 -5.68 -33.72
C ARG A 209 -10.60 -6.87 -34.37
N TRP A 210 -10.14 -6.74 -35.60
CA TRP A 210 -9.39 -7.79 -36.29
C TRP A 210 -8.08 -8.14 -35.56
N LEU A 211 -7.31 -7.14 -35.12
CA LEU A 211 -6.10 -7.36 -34.30
C LEU A 211 -6.42 -8.05 -32.97
N GLU A 212 -7.54 -7.72 -32.33
CA GLU A 212 -8.02 -8.42 -31.12
C GLU A 212 -8.32 -9.89 -31.39
N ILE A 213 -9.00 -10.20 -32.50
CA ILE A 213 -9.30 -11.59 -32.90
C ILE A 213 -8.01 -12.36 -33.17
N LEU A 214 -7.03 -11.74 -33.85
CA LEU A 214 -5.70 -12.35 -34.04
C LEU A 214 -5.02 -12.67 -32.71
N ALA A 215 -5.07 -11.75 -31.76
CA ALA A 215 -4.55 -11.98 -30.41
C ALA A 215 -5.32 -13.12 -29.72
N ASP A 216 -6.65 -13.16 -29.80
CA ASP A 216 -7.46 -14.23 -29.21
C ASP A 216 -7.19 -15.60 -29.85
N ALA A 217 -6.81 -15.62 -31.14
CA ALA A 217 -6.48 -16.82 -31.89
C ALA A 217 -5.05 -17.34 -31.67
N GLY A 218 -4.22 -16.64 -30.86
CA GLY A 218 -2.82 -17.04 -30.67
C GLY A 218 -1.89 -16.68 -31.84
N ALA A 219 -2.30 -15.76 -32.73
CA ALA A 219 -1.57 -15.45 -33.96
C ALA A 219 -0.13 -15.00 -33.72
N GLY A 220 0.15 -14.35 -32.59
CA GLY A 220 1.47 -13.82 -32.26
C GLY A 220 2.58 -14.89 -32.28
N ALA A 221 2.25 -16.15 -32.03
CA ALA A 221 3.21 -17.27 -32.08
C ALA A 221 3.72 -17.58 -33.51
N ARG A 222 3.03 -17.11 -34.55
CA ARG A 222 3.37 -17.37 -35.97
C ARG A 222 3.76 -16.13 -36.76
N LEU A 223 3.36 -14.95 -36.29
CA LEU A 223 3.60 -13.71 -37.01
C LEU A 223 5.10 -13.34 -37.02
N PRO A 224 5.68 -13.00 -38.19
CA PRO A 224 7.07 -12.61 -38.28
C PRO A 224 7.28 -11.17 -37.76
N PRO A 225 8.49 -10.80 -37.31
CA PRO A 225 8.78 -9.45 -36.79
C PRO A 225 8.39 -8.32 -37.77
N GLU A 226 8.58 -8.51 -39.07
CA GLU A 226 8.28 -7.54 -40.12
C GLU A 226 6.78 -7.22 -40.22
N TRP A 227 5.93 -8.18 -39.88
CA TRP A 227 4.48 -7.98 -39.86
C TRP A 227 4.11 -6.91 -38.84
N PHE A 228 4.72 -6.92 -37.65
CA PHE A 228 4.41 -5.95 -36.59
C PHE A 228 4.81 -4.51 -36.92
N ALA A 229 5.81 -4.31 -37.79
CA ALA A 229 6.22 -2.99 -38.26
C ALA A 229 5.36 -2.46 -39.41
N THR A 230 4.65 -3.34 -40.11
CA THR A 230 3.86 -3.00 -41.30
C THR A 230 2.38 -3.21 -41.03
N THR A 231 1.85 -4.41 -41.26
CA THR A 231 0.45 -4.77 -41.10
C THR A 231 -0.04 -4.67 -39.65
N GLY A 232 0.80 -4.97 -38.66
CA GLY A 232 0.49 -4.88 -37.23
C GLY A 232 0.77 -3.51 -36.60
N ARG A 233 1.17 -2.52 -37.40
CA ARG A 233 1.52 -1.17 -36.95
C ARG A 233 0.30 -0.45 -36.36
N ARG A 234 0.54 0.46 -35.40
CA ARG A 234 -0.47 1.26 -34.68
C ARG A 234 -1.52 0.38 -33.99
N CYS A 235 -1.05 -0.64 -33.28
CA CYS A 235 -1.89 -1.58 -32.57
C CYS A 235 -2.23 -1.05 -31.16
N PRO A 236 -3.48 -1.21 -30.67
CA PRO A 236 -3.81 -0.91 -29.28
C PRO A 236 -2.88 -1.66 -28.31
N ALA A 237 -2.36 -0.96 -27.31
CA ALA A 237 -1.29 -1.45 -26.43
C ALA A 237 -1.61 -2.82 -25.82
N ALA A 238 -2.81 -2.99 -25.26
CA ALA A 238 -3.25 -4.26 -24.67
C ALA A 238 -3.25 -5.42 -25.68
N THR A 239 -3.64 -5.15 -26.93
CA THR A 239 -3.66 -6.15 -28.00
C THR A 239 -2.25 -6.49 -28.48
N LEU A 240 -1.39 -5.48 -28.66
CA LEU A 240 0.00 -5.71 -29.07
C LEU A 240 0.77 -6.53 -28.05
N LEU A 241 0.58 -6.27 -26.75
CA LEU A 241 1.25 -7.04 -25.70
C LEU A 241 0.85 -8.52 -25.72
N ARG A 242 -0.44 -8.83 -25.95
CA ARG A 242 -0.90 -10.23 -26.07
C ARG A 242 -0.23 -10.94 -27.25
N LEU A 243 -0.18 -10.28 -28.41
CA LEU A 243 0.50 -10.82 -29.59
C LEU A 243 2.02 -11.00 -29.36
N ALA A 244 2.66 -10.02 -28.73
CA ALA A 244 4.08 -10.07 -28.41
C ALA A 244 4.43 -11.19 -27.42
N ASP A 245 3.57 -11.43 -26.42
CA ASP A 245 3.74 -12.50 -25.44
C ASP A 245 3.58 -13.90 -26.06
N GLN A 246 2.67 -14.06 -27.01
CA GLN A 246 2.52 -15.31 -27.76
C GLN A 246 3.75 -15.63 -28.62
N GLY A 247 4.39 -14.60 -29.17
CA GLY A 247 5.60 -14.72 -29.98
C GLY A 247 6.91 -14.58 -29.21
N GLU A 248 6.90 -14.68 -27.87
CA GLU A 248 8.05 -14.36 -27.04
C GLU A 248 9.35 -15.10 -27.45
N GLY A 249 9.21 -16.34 -27.96
CA GLY A 249 10.35 -17.19 -28.35
C GLY A 249 11.12 -16.74 -29.59
N HIS A 250 10.45 -16.13 -30.58
CA HIS A 250 11.07 -15.73 -31.86
C HIS A 250 11.06 -14.22 -32.10
N LEU A 251 10.13 -13.49 -31.47
CA LEU A 251 10.06 -12.03 -31.57
C LEU A 251 11.14 -11.35 -30.74
N PHE A 252 11.58 -11.94 -29.63
CA PHE A 252 12.57 -11.31 -28.77
C PHE A 252 13.76 -12.25 -28.59
N PRO A 253 14.96 -11.88 -29.06
CA PRO A 253 16.14 -12.71 -28.85
C PRO A 253 16.36 -12.91 -27.34
N ARG A 254 16.86 -14.08 -26.94
CA ARG A 254 17.39 -14.24 -25.59
C ARG A 254 18.52 -13.22 -25.42
N ALA A 255 18.32 -12.30 -24.49
CA ALA A 255 19.40 -11.40 -24.09
C ALA A 255 20.58 -12.27 -23.59
N GLY A 256 21.80 -11.75 -23.77
CA GLY A 256 22.93 -12.23 -22.99
C GLY A 256 22.65 -12.11 -21.49
N GLU A 257 23.55 -12.65 -20.67
CA GLU A 257 23.50 -12.58 -19.21
C GLU A 257 22.94 -11.21 -18.76
N PRO A 258 21.94 -11.18 -17.86
CA PRO A 258 21.29 -9.94 -17.46
C PRO A 258 22.39 -8.93 -17.13
N PRO A 259 22.23 -7.67 -17.57
CA PRO A 259 23.22 -6.66 -17.28
C PRO A 259 23.47 -6.68 -15.77
N SER A 260 24.75 -6.62 -15.40
CA SER A 260 25.22 -6.57 -14.01
C SER A 260 24.28 -5.70 -13.18
N GLY A 261 24.10 -5.99 -11.88
CA GLY A 261 23.22 -5.22 -10.98
C GLY A 261 23.51 -3.72 -10.88
N THR A 262 24.42 -3.19 -11.70
CA THR A 262 24.71 -1.81 -11.97
C THR A 262 23.79 -1.13 -13.00
N ASP A 263 22.97 -1.85 -13.77
CA ASP A 263 22.07 -1.23 -14.78
C ASP A 263 20.84 -0.57 -14.13
N PRO A 264 20.70 0.77 -14.18
CA PRO A 264 19.55 1.47 -13.60
C PRO A 264 18.22 1.24 -14.32
N ALA A 265 18.25 0.72 -15.55
CA ALA A 265 17.02 0.35 -16.24
C ALA A 265 16.50 -1.03 -15.82
N ALA A 266 17.38 -1.90 -15.28
CA ALA A 266 17.01 -3.24 -14.87
C ALA A 266 16.22 -3.22 -13.56
N VAL A 267 15.16 -4.00 -13.51
CA VAL A 267 14.49 -4.36 -12.26
C VAL A 267 15.37 -5.40 -11.58
N PRO A 268 16.00 -5.08 -10.44
CA PRO A 268 16.82 -6.05 -9.73
C PRO A 268 15.95 -7.24 -9.31
N PRO A 269 16.48 -8.48 -9.30
CA PRO A 269 15.78 -9.57 -8.64
C PRO A 269 15.52 -9.16 -7.19
N THR A 270 14.34 -9.46 -6.64
CA THR A 270 14.08 -9.24 -5.23
C THR A 270 15.14 -10.00 -4.44
N PRO A 271 16.08 -9.32 -3.77
CA PRO A 271 17.11 -10.04 -3.03
C PRO A 271 16.42 -10.87 -1.96
N ALA A 272 16.91 -12.08 -1.73
CA ALA A 272 16.53 -12.83 -0.54
C ALA A 272 16.82 -11.91 0.67
N PRO A 273 15.94 -11.88 1.68
CA PRO A 273 16.21 -11.06 2.84
C PRO A 273 17.56 -11.46 3.44
N TRP A 274 18.47 -10.51 3.66
CA TRP A 274 19.83 -10.80 4.17
C TRP A 274 19.82 -11.52 5.53
N TYR A 275 18.71 -11.47 6.27
CA TYR A 275 18.51 -12.20 7.51
C TYR A 275 18.16 -13.70 7.33
N GLU A 276 17.92 -14.14 6.10
CA GLU A 276 17.81 -15.56 5.72
C GLU A 276 19.16 -16.11 5.22
N ALA A 277 20.20 -15.27 5.16
CA ALA A 277 21.54 -15.69 4.80
C ALA A 277 22.13 -16.63 5.88
N PRO A 278 23.11 -17.49 5.52
CA PRO A 278 23.84 -18.29 6.48
C PRO A 278 24.41 -17.45 7.63
N ASP A 279 24.45 -17.98 8.86
CA ASP A 279 24.86 -17.26 10.09
C ASP A 279 26.22 -16.53 9.96
N ALA A 280 27.16 -17.01 9.12
CA ALA A 280 28.44 -16.35 8.86
C ALA A 280 28.29 -15.08 8.00
N GLU A 281 27.48 -15.13 6.96
CA GLU A 281 27.18 -14.00 6.07
C GLU A 281 26.32 -12.95 6.78
N LEU A 282 25.35 -13.42 7.57
CA LEU A 282 24.55 -12.58 8.46
C LEU A 282 25.45 -11.78 9.43
N ARG A 283 26.43 -12.44 10.05
CA ARG A 283 27.40 -11.79 10.94
C ARG A 283 28.26 -10.74 10.24
N ALA A 284 28.79 -11.07 9.08
CA ALA A 284 29.60 -10.15 8.30
C ALA A 284 28.78 -8.91 7.87
N THR A 285 27.54 -9.12 7.44
CA THR A 285 26.62 -8.05 7.01
C THR A 285 26.25 -7.14 8.18
N LEU A 286 25.85 -7.71 9.32
CA LEU A 286 25.53 -6.94 10.54
C LEU A 286 26.72 -6.13 11.02
N ARG A 287 27.92 -6.73 11.04
CA ARG A 287 29.14 -6.01 11.40
C ARG A 287 29.37 -4.83 10.46
N ALA A 288 29.34 -5.07 9.15
CA ALA A 288 29.54 -4.02 8.15
C ALA A 288 28.50 -2.90 8.24
N ASP A 289 27.26 -3.21 8.65
CA ASP A 289 26.20 -2.21 8.83
C ASP A 289 26.36 -1.40 10.11
N LEU A 290 26.68 -2.06 11.23
CA LEU A 290 26.85 -1.41 12.53
C LEU A 290 28.13 -0.57 12.58
N GLU A 291 29.19 -0.99 11.90
CA GLU A 291 30.46 -0.26 11.80
C GLU A 291 30.48 0.73 10.62
N SER A 292 29.37 0.86 9.88
CA SER A 292 29.30 1.77 8.74
C SER A 292 29.32 3.25 9.17
N GLY A 293 29.86 4.10 8.30
CA GLY A 293 29.75 5.56 8.42
C GLY A 293 28.37 6.13 8.03
N GLY A 294 27.41 5.28 7.65
CA GLY A 294 26.13 5.69 7.07
C GLY A 294 24.94 5.40 7.98
N LEU A 295 24.13 6.42 8.25
CA LEU A 295 23.00 6.33 9.19
C LEU A 295 21.95 5.30 8.74
N SER A 296 21.71 5.19 7.44
CA SER A 296 20.73 4.23 6.90
C SER A 296 21.12 2.76 7.12
N ARG A 297 22.41 2.44 7.06
CA ARG A 297 22.92 1.08 7.36
C ARG A 297 22.96 0.82 8.85
N LEU A 298 23.37 1.81 9.64
CA LEU A 298 23.33 1.75 11.10
C LEU A 298 21.91 1.47 11.62
N ASP A 299 20.90 2.22 11.13
CA ASP A 299 19.49 2.04 11.48
C ASP A 299 18.99 0.64 11.11
N ARG A 300 19.37 0.13 9.93
CA ARG A 300 19.02 -1.23 9.49
C ARG A 300 19.58 -2.30 10.44
N GLY A 301 20.87 -2.22 10.76
CA GLY A 301 21.54 -3.18 11.64
C GLY A 301 20.98 -3.14 13.07
N LEU A 302 20.85 -1.95 13.65
CA LEU A 302 20.31 -1.75 15.00
C LEU A 302 18.85 -2.18 15.11
N SER A 303 18.00 -1.77 14.16
CA SER A 303 16.58 -2.13 14.18
C SER A 303 16.37 -3.64 14.08
N TRP A 304 17.16 -4.34 13.24
CA TRP A 304 17.11 -5.80 13.18
C TRP A 304 17.52 -6.44 14.51
N LEU A 305 18.59 -5.95 15.15
CA LEU A 305 19.03 -6.45 16.46
C LEU A 305 17.96 -6.24 17.54
N ALA A 306 17.29 -5.09 17.55
CA ALA A 306 16.23 -4.78 18.50
C ALA A 306 15.00 -5.69 18.32
N GLU A 307 14.55 -5.90 17.08
CA GLU A 307 13.32 -6.64 16.80
C GLU A 307 13.51 -8.16 16.79
N LYS A 308 14.61 -8.64 16.22
CA LYS A 308 14.84 -10.06 15.91
C LYS A 308 16.15 -10.61 16.48
N GLY A 309 17.04 -9.74 16.95
CA GLY A 309 18.39 -10.11 17.39
C GLY A 309 18.47 -10.86 18.71
N SER A 310 17.41 -10.94 19.52
CA SER A 310 17.47 -11.58 20.86
C SER A 310 17.93 -13.05 20.81
N ALA A 311 17.42 -13.83 19.87
CA ALA A 311 17.85 -15.23 19.69
C ALA A 311 19.26 -15.34 19.10
N PHE A 312 19.67 -14.37 18.29
CA PHE A 312 21.00 -14.29 17.72
C PHE A 312 22.05 -13.96 18.80
N LEU A 313 21.83 -12.90 19.58
CA LEU A 313 22.72 -12.49 20.67
C LEU A 313 22.83 -13.54 21.78
N ARG A 314 21.77 -14.33 22.05
CA ARG A 314 21.87 -15.48 22.97
C ARG A 314 22.82 -16.57 22.46
N ARG A 315 22.92 -16.77 21.15
CA ARG A 315 23.84 -17.74 20.53
C ARG A 315 25.25 -17.18 20.36
N ASP A 316 25.40 -15.86 20.30
CA ASP A 316 26.67 -15.15 20.13
C ASP A 316 26.81 -13.98 21.12
N PRO A 317 27.00 -14.25 22.42
CA PRO A 317 27.00 -13.23 23.46
C PRO A 317 28.18 -12.24 23.38
N GLY A 318 29.25 -12.60 22.66
CA GLY A 318 30.42 -11.73 22.42
C GLY A 318 30.31 -10.89 21.15
N PHE A 319 29.20 -10.98 20.40
CA PHE A 319 29.07 -10.28 19.13
C PHE A 319 29.21 -8.76 19.28
N LEU A 320 28.57 -8.16 20.29
CA LEU A 320 28.56 -6.71 20.51
C LEU A 320 29.89 -6.16 21.03
N SER A 321 30.64 -6.93 21.82
CA SER A 321 31.87 -6.46 22.47
C SER A 321 33.02 -6.24 21.49
N GLY A 322 32.96 -6.85 20.30
CA GLY A 322 33.96 -6.72 19.25
C GLY A 322 33.61 -5.70 18.15
N LEU A 323 32.56 -4.90 18.32
CA LEU A 323 32.08 -3.95 17.30
C LEU A 323 32.43 -2.51 17.64
N SER A 324 32.85 -1.77 16.62
CA SER A 324 32.89 -0.30 16.68
C SER A 324 31.61 0.27 16.08
N ILE A 325 30.51 0.24 16.84
CA ILE A 325 29.23 0.79 16.38
C ILE A 325 29.42 2.26 15.99
N GLY A 326 28.97 2.66 14.81
CA GLY A 326 29.03 4.04 14.33
C GLY A 326 28.18 4.99 15.18
N ASP A 327 28.67 6.19 15.44
CA ASP A 327 27.94 7.20 16.22
C ASP A 327 26.77 7.78 15.40
N PRO A 328 25.50 7.67 15.85
CA PRO A 328 24.36 8.23 15.13
C PRO A 328 24.47 9.72 14.81
N VAL A 329 25.18 10.51 15.62
CA VAL A 329 25.40 11.94 15.36
C VAL A 329 26.42 12.13 14.25
N ASP A 330 27.52 11.39 14.29
CA ASP A 330 28.58 11.51 13.29
C ASP A 330 28.13 10.94 11.94
N THR A 331 27.40 9.82 11.95
CA THR A 331 26.82 9.23 10.74
C THR A 331 25.75 10.14 10.12
N LEU A 332 24.90 10.79 10.94
CA LEU A 332 23.97 11.80 10.46
C LEU A 332 24.70 13.03 9.90
N LEU A 333 25.69 13.55 10.62
CA LEU A 333 26.50 14.69 10.17
C LEU A 333 27.19 14.38 8.84
N ALA A 334 27.79 13.20 8.72
CA ALA A 334 28.41 12.73 7.49
C ALA A 334 27.39 12.65 6.35
N GLU A 335 26.21 12.08 6.60
CA GLU A 335 25.14 11.97 5.60
C GLU A 335 24.64 13.35 5.11
N LEU A 336 24.40 14.29 6.03
CA LEU A 336 23.94 15.65 5.69
C LEU A 336 25.02 16.48 4.97
N ARG A 337 26.30 16.32 5.31
CA ARG A 337 27.40 17.05 4.64
C ARG A 337 27.76 16.46 3.28
N THR A 338 27.69 15.14 3.16
CA THR A 338 27.97 14.43 1.89
C THR A 338 26.85 14.72 0.90
N GLY A 339 25.62 14.46 1.32
CA GLY A 339 24.42 14.85 0.61
C GLY A 339 23.38 13.78 0.43
N ILE A 340 22.14 14.25 0.31
CA ILE A 340 20.96 13.41 0.28
C ILE A 340 20.19 13.59 -1.03
N PRO A 341 19.52 12.54 -1.54
CA PRO A 341 18.82 12.57 -2.82
C PRO A 341 17.77 13.68 -2.91
N GLU A 342 17.15 14.04 -1.79
CA GLU A 342 16.08 15.03 -1.71
C GLU A 342 16.56 16.47 -1.96
N GLU A 343 17.87 16.68 -1.95
CA GLU A 343 18.48 17.93 -2.43
C GLU A 343 18.38 18.05 -3.95
N ILE A 344 18.27 16.93 -4.66
CA ILE A 344 18.27 16.87 -6.12
C ILE A 344 16.82 16.81 -6.61
N GLY A 345 16.39 17.87 -7.27
CA GLY A 345 15.02 17.98 -7.73
C GLY A 345 14.73 17.00 -8.85
N ILE A 346 14.01 15.91 -8.58
CA ILE A 346 13.13 15.37 -9.62
C ILE A 346 12.01 16.39 -9.72
N ARG A 347 11.91 17.13 -10.84
CA ARG A 347 10.71 17.92 -11.19
C ARG A 347 9.53 16.95 -11.36
N ALA A 348 9.06 16.40 -10.25
CA ALA A 348 7.85 15.61 -10.16
C ALA A 348 6.72 16.62 -9.99
N VAL A 349 5.77 16.60 -10.91
CA VAL A 349 4.42 17.07 -10.61
C VAL A 349 4.04 16.42 -9.27
N PRO A 350 3.75 17.19 -8.21
CA PRO A 350 3.45 16.60 -6.91
C PRO A 350 2.30 15.61 -7.08
N PRO A 351 2.34 14.44 -6.43
CA PRO A 351 1.21 13.52 -6.44
C PRO A 351 0.00 14.30 -5.95
N SER A 352 -1.06 14.38 -6.76
CA SER A 352 -2.29 15.06 -6.38
C SER A 352 -2.76 14.47 -5.04
N HIS A 353 -2.88 15.34 -4.03
CA HIS A 353 -3.19 14.93 -2.66
C HIS A 353 -4.59 14.30 -2.49
N ASP A 354 -5.39 14.24 -3.56
CA ASP A 354 -6.73 13.64 -3.60
C ASP A 354 -6.80 12.19 -4.09
N ALA A 355 -5.70 11.57 -4.52
CA ALA A 355 -5.72 10.18 -4.99
C ALA A 355 -5.68 9.18 -3.81
N GLY A 356 -6.82 9.02 -3.14
CA GLY A 356 -7.03 7.98 -2.15
C GLY A 356 -6.64 6.58 -2.68
N ARG A 357 -5.69 5.94 -2.00
CA ARG A 357 -5.44 4.47 -2.02
C ARG A 357 -5.21 3.79 -3.37
N ARG A 358 -4.73 4.48 -4.41
CA ARG A 358 -4.01 3.80 -5.49
C ARG A 358 -2.59 4.35 -5.50
N ARG A 359 -1.63 3.58 -4.97
CA ARG A 359 -0.21 3.84 -5.27
C ARG A 359 -0.06 3.67 -6.78
N GLY A 360 -0.18 4.78 -7.50
CA GLY A 360 0.12 4.87 -8.92
C GLY A 360 1.48 4.25 -9.23
N THR A 361 1.61 3.62 -10.40
CA THR A 361 2.89 3.04 -10.81
C THR A 361 3.80 4.16 -11.29
N ARG A 362 4.56 4.76 -10.37
CA ARG A 362 5.65 5.70 -10.68
C ARG A 362 6.83 4.91 -11.24
N SER A 363 7.42 5.36 -12.34
CA SER A 363 8.70 4.83 -12.84
C SER A 363 9.65 5.95 -13.21
N ILE A 364 10.94 5.75 -12.99
CA ILE A 364 11.99 6.69 -13.39
C ILE A 364 13.03 5.93 -14.19
N LEU A 365 13.23 6.34 -15.44
CA LEU A 365 14.22 5.76 -16.34
C LEU A 365 15.12 6.85 -16.88
N GLN A 366 16.35 6.46 -17.23
CA GLN A 366 17.27 7.30 -17.97
C GLN A 366 17.63 6.60 -19.28
N HIS A 367 17.60 7.35 -20.37
CA HIS A 367 18.22 6.96 -21.63
C HIS A 367 19.12 8.12 -22.06
N ARG A 368 20.44 7.89 -22.00
CA ARG A 368 21.47 8.89 -22.28
C ARG A 368 21.27 10.12 -21.39
N ALA A 369 21.09 11.30 -21.99
CA ALA A 369 20.87 12.55 -21.26
C ALA A 369 19.42 12.72 -20.77
N TYR A 370 18.46 11.93 -21.26
CA TYR A 370 17.05 12.11 -20.96
C TYR A 370 16.63 11.26 -19.77
N VAL A 371 16.03 11.91 -18.78
CA VAL A 371 15.37 11.21 -17.67
C VAL A 371 13.87 11.32 -17.87
N THR A 372 13.22 10.18 -17.92
CA THR A 372 11.77 10.05 -18.06
C THR A 372 11.15 9.67 -16.73
N VAL A 373 10.19 10.46 -16.28
CA VAL A 373 9.40 10.22 -15.07
C VAL A 373 7.97 9.92 -15.48
N ARG A 374 7.48 8.74 -15.14
CA ARG A 374 6.07 8.34 -15.25
C ARG A 374 5.35 8.74 -13.97
N ASN A 375 4.26 9.48 -14.11
CA ASN A 375 3.27 9.75 -13.08
C ASN A 375 1.91 9.15 -13.50
N ASP A 376 0.87 9.30 -12.67
CA ASP A 376 -0.47 8.82 -13.02
C ASP A 376 -1.02 9.57 -14.23
N GLY A 377 -1.12 8.85 -15.36
CA GLY A 377 -1.71 9.36 -16.61
C GLY A 377 -0.75 10.06 -17.57
N GLU A 378 0.49 10.35 -17.18
CA GLU A 378 1.48 11.00 -18.06
C GLU A 378 2.92 10.54 -17.81
N ALA A 379 3.76 10.64 -18.84
CA ALA A 379 5.20 10.55 -18.75
C ALA A 379 5.85 11.86 -19.18
N VAL A 380 6.86 12.30 -18.44
CA VAL A 380 7.60 13.54 -18.71
C VAL A 380 9.08 13.20 -18.85
N ALA A 381 9.67 13.50 -20.01
CA ALA A 381 11.10 13.39 -20.25
C ALA A 381 11.74 14.77 -20.16
N SER A 382 12.95 14.86 -19.59
CA SER A 382 13.74 16.08 -19.55
C SER A 382 15.23 15.77 -19.57
N ASP A 383 16.01 16.68 -20.16
CA ASP A 383 17.48 16.66 -20.19
C ASP A 383 18.13 17.51 -19.07
N GLY A 384 17.31 18.05 -18.15
CA GLY A 384 17.76 18.93 -17.07
C GLY A 384 17.98 20.39 -17.48
N ARG A 385 17.95 20.73 -18.77
CA ARG A 385 18.26 22.09 -19.29
C ARG A 385 17.02 22.91 -19.65
N GLY A 386 15.86 22.53 -19.15
CA GLY A 386 14.59 23.24 -19.33
C GLY A 386 13.69 22.72 -20.46
N GLY A 387 14.16 21.78 -21.28
CA GLY A 387 13.30 21.03 -22.20
C GLY A 387 12.48 19.98 -21.45
N ALA A 388 11.16 19.96 -21.65
CA ALA A 388 10.29 18.91 -21.14
C ALA A 388 9.37 18.39 -22.26
N TRP A 389 9.46 17.10 -22.54
CA TRP A 389 8.59 16.39 -23.47
C TRP A 389 7.55 15.63 -22.67
N LYS A 390 6.29 15.69 -23.09
CA LYS A 390 5.17 15.03 -22.40
C LYS A 390 4.53 13.98 -23.28
N LEU A 391 4.17 12.86 -22.68
CA LEU A 391 3.38 11.80 -23.28
C LEU A 391 2.19 11.47 -22.37
N PRO A 392 0.95 11.83 -22.75
CA PRO A 392 -0.25 11.29 -22.12
C PRO A 392 -0.27 9.77 -22.26
N LEU A 393 -0.47 9.03 -21.17
CA LEU A 393 -0.39 7.57 -21.18
C LEU A 393 -1.70 6.88 -21.58
N GLY A 394 -2.84 7.55 -21.48
CA GLY A 394 -4.13 6.98 -21.89
C GLY A 394 -4.39 5.61 -21.22
N SER A 395 -4.63 4.58 -22.04
CA SER A 395 -4.82 3.19 -21.58
C SER A 395 -3.52 2.36 -21.51
N CYS A 396 -2.34 3.00 -21.57
CA CYS A 396 -1.04 2.32 -21.46
C CYS A 396 -0.94 1.49 -20.17
N PRO A 397 -0.65 0.19 -20.27
CA PRO A 397 -0.46 -0.70 -19.12
C PRO A 397 0.54 -0.19 -18.09
N ALA A 398 0.31 -0.54 -16.82
CA ALA A 398 1.12 -0.10 -15.68
C ALA A 398 2.52 -0.72 -15.63
N ASP A 399 2.68 -1.93 -16.17
CA ASP A 399 3.95 -2.66 -16.21
C ASP A 399 4.94 -2.13 -17.27
N LEU A 400 4.45 -1.33 -18.23
CA LEU A 400 5.26 -0.65 -19.22
C LEU A 400 5.92 0.61 -18.65
N MET A 401 7.21 0.76 -18.89
CA MET A 401 8.01 1.89 -18.45
C MET A 401 8.31 2.79 -19.66
N PRO A 402 7.72 3.99 -19.74
CA PRO A 402 7.98 4.91 -20.84
C PRO A 402 9.37 5.52 -20.73
N TRP A 403 10.03 5.72 -21.86
CA TRP A 403 11.28 6.45 -21.98
C TRP A 403 11.40 7.16 -23.33
N TYR A 404 12.13 8.27 -23.34
CA TYR A 404 12.36 9.10 -24.52
C TYR A 404 13.82 8.99 -24.95
N ASP A 405 14.07 8.79 -26.25
CA ASP A 405 15.42 8.65 -26.79
C ASP A 405 16.02 9.96 -27.31
N GLY A 406 15.24 11.05 -27.30
CA GLY A 406 15.58 12.35 -27.90
C GLY A 406 14.83 12.65 -29.20
N THR A 407 14.20 11.65 -29.81
CA THR A 407 13.42 11.78 -31.05
C THR A 407 12.02 11.20 -30.89
N SER A 408 11.92 10.00 -30.33
CA SER A 408 10.72 9.17 -30.25
C SER A 408 10.46 8.69 -28.83
N TRP A 409 9.18 8.39 -28.57
CA TRP A 409 8.75 7.77 -27.33
C TRP A 409 8.72 6.26 -27.46
N TYR A 410 9.30 5.58 -26.48
CA TYR A 410 9.27 4.15 -26.34
C TYR A 410 8.59 3.76 -25.03
N VAL A 411 8.00 2.58 -25.00
CA VAL A 411 7.55 1.92 -23.78
C VAL A 411 8.18 0.54 -23.72
N SER A 412 8.73 0.19 -22.56
CA SER A 412 9.46 -1.06 -22.38
C SER A 412 9.06 -1.79 -21.11
N ARG A 413 9.19 -3.12 -21.11
CA ARG A 413 9.14 -3.92 -19.90
C ARG A 413 10.23 -4.98 -19.89
N GLN A 414 10.67 -5.32 -18.69
CA GLN A 414 11.60 -6.41 -18.46
C GLN A 414 10.83 -7.66 -18.04
N ARG A 415 11.08 -8.79 -18.72
CA ARG A 415 10.53 -10.11 -18.42
C ARG A 415 11.48 -10.88 -17.48
N PRO A 416 11.01 -11.95 -16.82
CA PRO A 416 11.89 -12.85 -16.07
C PRO A 416 13.11 -13.29 -16.91
N GLY A 417 14.29 -13.33 -16.30
CA GLY A 417 15.55 -13.61 -17.01
C GLY A 417 16.15 -12.42 -17.74
N GLY A 418 15.67 -11.20 -17.49
CA GLY A 418 16.30 -9.96 -17.96
C GLY A 418 15.99 -9.55 -19.40
N ARG A 419 15.07 -10.27 -20.08
CA ARG A 419 14.71 -9.99 -21.47
C ARG A 419 13.88 -8.71 -21.58
N TRP A 420 14.28 -7.82 -22.48
CA TRP A 420 13.58 -6.58 -22.76
C TRP A 420 12.57 -6.76 -23.91
N GLN A 421 11.37 -6.21 -23.71
CA GLN A 421 10.37 -6.02 -24.75
C GLN A 421 10.10 -4.52 -24.88
N THR A 422 10.33 -3.98 -26.08
CA THR A 422 10.26 -2.54 -26.34
C THR A 422 9.39 -2.24 -27.53
N PHE A 423 8.55 -1.22 -27.38
CA PHE A 423 7.55 -0.81 -28.36
C PHE A 423 7.67 0.69 -28.60
N LEU A 424 7.57 1.09 -29.88
CA LEU A 424 7.46 2.48 -30.28
C LEU A 424 6.03 2.98 -29.99
N VAL A 425 5.91 4.19 -29.46
CA VAL A 425 4.62 4.86 -29.27
C VAL A 425 4.27 5.64 -30.53
N GLU A 426 3.10 5.36 -31.11
CA GLU A 426 2.63 5.99 -32.34
C GLU A 426 1.29 6.72 -32.15
N GLY A 427 1.37 7.99 -31.78
CA GLY A 427 0.20 8.84 -31.60
C GLY A 427 0.45 9.94 -30.57
N PRO A 428 -0.58 10.76 -30.29
CA PRO A 428 -0.51 11.76 -29.21
C PRO A 428 -0.58 11.12 -27.81
N THR A 429 -0.88 9.82 -27.72
CA THR A 429 -1.13 9.06 -26.49
C THR A 429 -0.34 7.74 -26.49
N GLY A 430 0.00 7.25 -25.30
CA GLY A 430 0.77 6.02 -25.07
C GLY A 430 0.01 4.70 -25.26
N ASP A 431 -1.18 4.73 -25.84
CA ASP A 431 -2.07 3.57 -25.99
C ASP A 431 -2.02 2.91 -27.37
N VAL A 432 -1.34 3.52 -28.34
CA VAL A 432 -1.13 2.98 -29.68
C VAL A 432 0.35 2.72 -29.89
N LEU A 433 0.69 1.45 -30.12
CA LEU A 433 2.06 0.95 -30.10
C LEU A 433 2.41 0.22 -31.40
N THR A 434 3.71 0.20 -31.70
CA THR A 434 4.29 -0.55 -32.81
C THR A 434 5.53 -1.31 -32.33
N LEU A 435 5.66 -2.57 -32.74
CA LEU A 435 6.85 -3.38 -32.46
C LEU A 435 7.75 -3.35 -33.70
N GLU A 436 8.83 -2.56 -33.66
CA GLU A 436 9.78 -2.49 -34.77
C GLU A 436 10.91 -3.53 -34.61
N PRO A 437 11.25 -4.30 -35.66
CA PRO A 437 12.32 -5.29 -35.64
C PRO A 437 13.67 -4.79 -35.10
N GLY A 438 14.02 -3.53 -35.41
CA GLY A 438 15.29 -2.91 -35.00
C GLY A 438 15.34 -2.45 -33.55
N SER A 439 14.19 -2.12 -32.93
CA SER A 439 14.10 -1.56 -31.57
C SER A 439 13.41 -2.48 -30.57
N ARG A 440 12.88 -3.64 -30.99
CA ARG A 440 12.17 -4.62 -30.14
C ARG A 440 12.88 -5.08 -28.87
N ALA A 441 14.21 -5.06 -28.88
CA ALA A 441 15.07 -5.40 -27.74
C ALA A 441 15.90 -4.20 -27.24
N ALA A 442 15.63 -2.99 -27.74
CA ALA A 442 16.25 -1.78 -27.22
C ALA A 442 15.90 -1.63 -25.74
N ARG A 443 16.79 -1.01 -24.98
CA ARG A 443 16.57 -0.71 -23.57
C ARG A 443 17.03 0.71 -23.27
N PRO A 444 16.53 1.33 -22.20
CA PRO A 444 17.09 2.58 -21.71
C PRO A 444 18.59 2.41 -21.43
N GLU A 445 19.41 3.35 -21.89
CA GLU A 445 20.85 3.36 -21.68
C GLU A 445 21.16 4.32 -20.52
N ALA A 446 21.43 3.78 -19.34
CA ALA A 446 21.77 4.58 -18.17
C ALA A 446 23.09 4.10 -17.56
N PRO A 447 24.09 4.99 -17.37
CA PRO A 447 25.27 4.62 -16.61
C PRO A 447 24.90 4.32 -15.15
N GLY A 448 25.40 3.20 -14.64
CA GLY A 448 25.26 2.79 -13.23
C GLY A 448 26.06 3.64 -12.25
N THR A 449 26.83 4.60 -12.75
CA THR A 449 27.69 5.51 -11.99
C THR A 449 27.49 6.94 -12.46
N GLY A 450 27.45 7.88 -11.52
CA GLY A 450 27.42 9.30 -11.78
C GLY A 450 28.26 10.04 -10.75
N GLU A 451 28.48 11.32 -11.00
CA GLU A 451 29.11 12.25 -10.06
C GLU A 451 28.08 13.32 -9.68
N VAL A 452 28.23 13.92 -8.49
CA VAL A 452 27.38 15.04 -8.08
C VAL A 452 28.16 16.01 -7.21
N THR A 453 27.96 17.30 -7.46
CA THR A 453 28.44 18.36 -6.57
C THR A 453 27.24 19.01 -5.90
N PHE A 454 27.03 18.74 -4.61
CA PHE A 454 25.97 19.40 -3.87
C PHE A 454 26.36 20.86 -3.57
N PRO A 455 25.40 21.79 -3.50
CA PRO A 455 25.67 23.17 -3.11
C PRO A 455 26.45 23.25 -1.80
N GLY A 456 27.51 24.07 -1.77
CA GLY A 456 28.40 24.21 -0.62
C GLY A 456 29.51 23.16 -0.50
N ALA A 457 29.50 22.10 -1.32
CA ALA A 457 30.62 21.16 -1.40
C ALA A 457 31.74 21.68 -2.32
N THR A 458 32.99 21.43 -1.95
CA THR A 458 34.18 21.80 -2.77
C THR A 458 34.62 20.67 -3.70
N GLU A 459 34.18 19.44 -3.45
CA GLU A 459 34.58 18.23 -4.16
C GLU A 459 33.35 17.41 -4.58
N ARG A 460 33.56 16.50 -5.53
CA ARG A 460 32.49 15.67 -6.12
C ARG A 460 32.29 14.39 -5.34
N ASN A 461 31.04 13.98 -5.20
CA ASN A 461 30.67 12.69 -4.66
C ASN A 461 30.38 11.72 -5.80
N THR A 462 30.77 10.47 -5.64
CA THR A 462 30.44 9.40 -6.60
C THR A 462 29.13 8.74 -6.18
N VAL A 463 28.20 8.60 -7.13
CA VAL A 463 26.92 7.90 -6.95
C VAL A 463 26.98 6.62 -7.76
N ARG A 464 26.76 5.46 -7.13
CA ARG A 464 26.85 4.16 -7.80
C ARG A 464 25.65 3.28 -7.49
N LEU A 465 25.06 2.69 -8.52
CA LEU A 465 24.07 1.64 -8.39
C LEU A 465 24.75 0.27 -8.40
N ARG A 466 24.37 -0.58 -7.47
CA ARG A 466 24.70 -2.00 -7.46
C ARG A 466 23.58 -2.80 -6.80
N ASP A 467 23.12 -3.84 -7.47
CA ASP A 467 22.12 -4.81 -7.01
C ASP A 467 20.85 -4.15 -6.44
N GLY A 468 20.36 -3.09 -7.09
CA GLY A 468 19.18 -2.34 -6.65
C GLY A 468 19.43 -1.37 -5.49
N VAL A 469 20.68 -1.07 -5.15
CA VAL A 469 21.06 -0.12 -4.11
C VAL A 469 21.93 0.97 -4.71
N ILE A 470 21.49 2.22 -4.57
CA ILE A 470 22.32 3.39 -4.85
C ILE A 470 23.15 3.68 -3.60
N THR A 471 24.46 3.80 -3.80
CA THR A 471 25.44 4.20 -2.78
C THR A 471 26.06 5.52 -3.17
N VAL A 472 26.09 6.49 -2.24
CA VAL A 472 26.80 7.75 -2.39
C VAL A 472 28.10 7.65 -1.60
N THR A 473 29.22 7.84 -2.29
CA THR A 473 30.57 7.78 -1.76
C THR A 473 31.13 9.20 -1.71
N ALA A 474 31.58 9.61 -0.53
CA ALA A 474 32.24 10.89 -0.31
C ALA A 474 33.62 10.93 -1.02
N PRO A 475 34.22 12.12 -1.22
CA PRO A 475 35.50 12.27 -1.90
C PRO A 475 36.66 11.50 -1.23
N ASP A 476 36.57 11.27 0.08
CA ASP A 476 37.53 10.49 0.88
C ASP A 476 37.38 8.96 0.70
N GLY A 477 36.40 8.53 -0.10
CA GLY A 477 36.10 7.12 -0.37
C GLY A 477 35.13 6.48 0.62
N ALA A 478 34.61 7.21 1.60
CA ALA A 478 33.65 6.66 2.56
C ALA A 478 32.26 6.47 1.92
N GLU A 479 31.66 5.29 2.08
CA GLU A 479 30.27 5.02 1.70
C GLU A 479 29.34 5.58 2.78
N ILE A 480 28.68 6.70 2.48
CA ILE A 480 27.93 7.46 3.50
C ILE A 480 26.43 7.20 3.41
N LEU A 481 25.87 7.14 2.20
CA LEU A 481 24.44 6.95 2.01
C LEU A 481 24.19 5.71 1.16
N THR A 482 23.24 4.88 1.60
CA THR A 482 22.67 3.80 0.78
C THR A 482 21.16 3.94 0.71
N THR A 483 20.60 3.94 -0.50
CA THR A 483 19.15 3.94 -0.73
C THR A 483 18.75 2.86 -1.70
N ALA A 484 17.62 2.20 -1.45
CA ALA A 484 17.05 1.27 -2.41
C ALA A 484 16.65 2.02 -3.69
N PHE A 485 16.87 1.38 -4.82
CA PHE A 485 16.49 1.87 -6.13
C PHE A 485 15.92 0.74 -6.97
N THR A 486 14.73 0.99 -7.49
CA THR A 486 14.11 0.17 -8.52
C THR A 486 13.52 1.13 -9.54
N PRO A 487 13.74 0.93 -10.85
CA PRO A 487 13.18 1.81 -11.87
C PRO A 487 11.64 1.88 -11.79
N ARG A 488 11.02 0.87 -11.19
CA ARG A 488 9.61 0.85 -10.78
C ARG A 488 9.52 1.27 -9.31
N GLN A 489 8.81 2.34 -9.01
CA GLN A 489 8.69 2.94 -7.67
C GLN A 489 9.92 3.72 -7.18
N ALA A 490 10.81 4.12 -8.09
CA ALA A 490 11.93 4.99 -7.74
C ALA A 490 11.43 6.33 -7.15
N GLU A 491 12.01 6.71 -6.01
CA GLU A 491 11.87 8.05 -5.44
C GLU A 491 13.05 8.96 -5.80
N VAL A 492 14.16 8.35 -6.19
CA VAL A 492 15.43 9.01 -6.54
C VAL A 492 15.79 8.75 -8.01
N PRO A 493 16.49 9.65 -8.70
CA PRO A 493 16.85 9.43 -10.09
C PRO A 493 18.01 8.42 -10.23
N PRO A 494 18.20 7.82 -11.42
CA PRO A 494 19.38 7.01 -11.71
C PRO A 494 20.70 7.77 -11.46
N PRO A 495 21.79 7.10 -11.06
CA PRO A 495 23.04 7.76 -10.64
C PRO A 495 23.58 8.82 -11.61
N ALA A 496 23.63 8.51 -12.91
CA ALA A 496 24.18 9.42 -13.92
C ALA A 496 23.35 10.68 -14.16
N ALA A 497 22.12 10.73 -13.66
CA ALA A 497 21.26 11.91 -13.77
C ALA A 497 21.51 12.95 -12.67
N TRP A 498 22.29 12.64 -11.63
CA TRP A 498 22.44 13.51 -10.45
C TRP A 498 23.19 14.81 -10.78
N ASP A 499 24.25 14.77 -11.60
CA ASP A 499 25.03 15.95 -12.01
C ASP A 499 24.22 16.97 -12.84
N ALA A 500 23.26 16.48 -13.63
CA ALA A 500 22.52 17.29 -14.58
C ALA A 500 21.30 18.01 -13.95
N ARG A 501 21.17 17.97 -12.62
CA ARG A 501 19.97 18.38 -11.90
C ARG A 501 20.27 19.54 -10.97
N ASP A 502 19.39 20.54 -11.02
CA ASP A 502 19.43 21.65 -10.07
C ASP A 502 19.05 21.18 -8.66
N ALA A 503 19.71 21.78 -7.66
CA ALA A 503 19.32 21.61 -6.28
C ALA A 503 17.95 22.26 -6.02
N VAL A 504 17.08 21.58 -5.27
CA VAL A 504 15.74 22.09 -4.92
C VAL A 504 15.84 23.35 -4.06
N ASP A 505 16.85 23.39 -3.19
CA ASP A 505 17.13 24.52 -2.31
C ASP A 505 18.65 24.71 -2.17
N PRO A 506 19.28 25.48 -3.08
CA PRO A 506 20.73 25.65 -3.05
C PRO A 506 21.27 26.24 -1.74
N ALA A 507 20.50 27.13 -1.09
CA ALA A 507 20.90 27.75 0.16
C ALA A 507 20.79 26.75 1.33
N GLY A 508 19.66 26.04 1.43
CA GLY A 508 19.46 24.99 2.43
C GLY A 508 20.47 23.85 2.30
N SER A 509 20.76 23.40 1.06
CA SER A 509 21.81 22.42 0.77
C SER A 509 23.19 22.88 1.24
N ALA A 510 23.56 24.14 0.97
CA ALA A 510 24.84 24.70 1.41
C ALA A 510 24.92 24.83 2.93
N TRP A 511 23.82 25.19 3.60
CA TRP A 511 23.73 25.23 5.06
C TRP A 511 23.99 23.85 5.68
N LEU A 512 23.46 22.77 5.11
CA LEU A 512 23.74 21.39 5.58
C LEU A 512 25.24 21.07 5.60
N ARG A 513 26.04 21.65 4.69
CA ARG A 513 27.50 21.43 4.61
C ARG A 513 28.25 22.21 5.68
N SER A 514 27.67 23.32 6.14
CA SER A 514 28.22 24.14 7.21
C SER A 514 27.99 23.56 8.61
N LEU A 515 27.13 22.54 8.73
CA LEU A 515 26.85 21.90 10.01
C LEU A 515 28.13 21.30 10.63
N ASP A 516 28.23 21.48 11.94
CA ASP A 516 29.17 20.78 12.79
C ASP A 516 28.43 19.82 13.73
N ARG A 517 29.20 19.04 14.49
CA ARG A 517 28.65 18.05 15.42
C ARG A 517 27.74 18.67 16.48
N GLU A 518 28.06 19.88 16.94
CA GLU A 518 27.29 20.56 17.98
C GLU A 518 25.96 21.10 17.43
N ALA A 519 25.95 21.60 16.20
CA ALA A 519 24.73 21.99 15.50
C ALA A 519 23.79 20.80 15.30
N VAL A 520 24.31 19.62 14.90
CA VAL A 520 23.50 18.40 14.79
C VAL A 520 22.94 17.98 16.15
N ARG A 521 23.73 18.03 17.23
CA ARG A 521 23.25 17.75 18.59
C ARG A 521 22.09 18.67 18.98
N ARG A 522 22.20 19.97 18.71
CA ARG A 522 21.12 20.94 18.95
C ARG A 522 19.87 20.65 18.13
N LEU A 523 20.02 20.26 16.86
CA LEU A 523 18.90 19.88 15.99
C LEU A 523 18.22 18.57 16.43
N MET A 524 18.98 17.63 17.00
CA MET A 524 18.43 16.36 17.49
C MET A 524 17.64 16.51 18.79
N ALA A 525 18.01 17.44 19.68
CA ALA A 525 17.40 17.57 21.00
C ALA A 525 15.85 17.72 20.97
N PRO A 526 15.25 18.58 20.10
CA PRO A 526 13.80 18.66 19.95
C PRO A 526 13.12 17.40 19.37
N VAL A 527 13.89 16.51 18.73
CA VAL A 527 13.38 15.33 18.01
C VAL A 527 13.40 14.07 18.89
N LEU A 528 14.34 13.96 19.84
CA LEU A 528 14.41 12.86 20.83
C LEU A 528 13.04 12.43 21.41
N PRO A 529 12.13 13.36 21.80
CA PRO A 529 10.86 13.02 22.48
C PRO A 529 9.74 12.61 21.52
N ARG A 530 9.94 12.87 20.21
CA ARG A 530 8.92 12.78 19.15
C ARG A 530 9.11 11.58 18.22
N SER A 531 10.00 10.65 18.58
CA SER A 531 10.50 9.59 17.70
C SER A 531 9.48 8.48 17.33
N SER A 532 8.16 8.69 17.46
CA SER A 532 7.09 7.77 17.01
C SER A 532 6.69 8.02 15.57
N GLY A 533 7.69 8.19 14.70
CA GLY A 533 7.51 8.22 13.26
C GLY A 533 6.85 9.50 12.76
N VAL A 534 7.59 10.18 11.90
CA VAL A 534 7.25 11.22 10.92
C VAL A 534 5.78 11.41 10.50
N ARG A 535 4.91 10.38 10.54
CA ARG A 535 3.47 10.49 10.21
C ARG A 535 2.76 11.59 11.00
N HIS A 536 3.22 11.94 12.20
CA HIS A 536 2.61 12.99 13.03
C HIS A 536 3.23 14.38 12.89
N ILE A 537 4.40 14.51 12.24
CA ILE A 537 5.07 15.80 12.01
C ILE A 537 4.48 16.56 10.81
N ARG A 538 3.75 15.88 9.93
CA ARG A 538 3.26 16.43 8.65
C ARG A 538 2.24 17.58 8.76
N SER A 539 1.71 17.89 9.94
CA SER A 539 0.58 18.82 10.09
C SER A 539 0.84 20.11 10.86
N GLY A 540 2.05 20.34 11.42
CA GLY A 540 2.19 21.28 12.56
C GLY A 540 3.20 22.43 12.47
N GLY A 541 3.78 22.78 11.33
CA GLY A 541 4.79 23.88 11.24
C GLY A 541 6.13 23.60 11.94
N PHE A 542 6.22 22.57 12.79
CA PHE A 542 7.42 22.15 13.54
C PHE A 542 8.67 21.99 12.65
N VAL A 543 8.55 21.41 11.46
CA VAL A 543 9.70 21.25 10.55
C VAL A 543 10.25 22.61 10.11
N ALA A 544 9.37 23.57 9.83
CA ALA A 544 9.77 24.92 9.44
C ALA A 544 10.40 25.70 10.60
N GLU A 545 9.94 25.46 11.84
CA GLU A 545 10.57 26.02 13.05
C GLU A 545 11.93 25.38 13.36
N LEU A 546 12.07 24.07 13.11
CA LEU A 546 13.30 23.32 13.38
C LEU A 546 14.41 23.61 12.37
N LEU A 547 14.03 23.83 11.10
CA LEU A 547 14.95 24.00 9.97
C LEU A 547 14.62 25.27 9.17
N PRO A 548 14.66 26.47 9.79
CA PRO A 548 14.29 27.72 9.12
C PRO A 548 15.20 28.07 7.94
N GLU A 549 16.41 27.51 7.88
CA GLU A 549 17.37 27.68 6.79
C GLU A 549 17.02 26.85 5.54
N ILE A 550 16.09 25.89 5.65
CA ILE A 550 15.62 25.08 4.52
C ILE A 550 14.22 25.55 4.10
N THR A 551 14.16 26.19 2.94
CA THR A 551 12.94 26.73 2.33
C THR A 551 12.14 25.70 1.56
N ALA A 552 12.78 24.64 1.05
CA ALA A 552 12.10 23.56 0.33
C ALA A 552 11.44 22.55 1.30
N PRO A 553 10.09 22.42 1.33
CA PRO A 553 9.41 21.58 2.31
C PRO A 553 9.77 20.09 2.24
N ALA A 554 10.00 19.57 1.04
CA ALA A 554 10.39 18.17 0.84
C ALA A 554 11.79 17.87 1.41
N LEU A 555 12.73 18.79 1.21
CA LEU A 555 14.08 18.68 1.77
C LEU A 555 14.05 18.79 3.30
N ALA A 556 13.33 19.79 3.84
CA ALA A 556 13.21 19.97 5.29
C ALA A 556 12.58 18.74 5.95
N HIS A 557 11.57 18.13 5.32
CA HIS A 557 10.98 16.88 5.78
C HIS A 557 12.00 15.75 5.82
N ALA A 558 12.74 15.55 4.73
CA ALA A 558 13.74 14.50 4.60
C ALA A 558 14.89 14.61 5.63
N VAL A 559 15.28 15.84 5.99
CA VAL A 559 16.25 16.10 7.07
C VAL A 559 15.64 15.76 8.44
N ALA A 560 14.39 16.14 8.69
CA ALA A 560 13.69 15.76 9.92
C ALA A 560 13.53 14.23 10.08
N GLU A 561 13.24 13.49 9.00
CA GLU A 561 13.18 12.01 9.04
C GLU A 561 14.53 11.40 9.43
N ARG A 562 15.64 11.99 8.98
CA ARG A 562 17.00 11.55 9.31
C ARG A 562 17.38 11.89 10.75
N LEU A 563 16.99 13.06 11.26
CA LEU A 563 17.12 13.40 12.68
C LEU A 563 16.38 12.39 13.57
N GLU A 564 15.15 12.01 13.20
CA GLU A 564 14.39 10.96 13.90
C GLU A 564 15.07 9.59 13.81
N ARG A 565 15.61 9.22 12.64
CA ARG A 565 16.34 7.97 12.45
C ARG A 565 17.58 7.91 13.34
N ALA A 566 18.36 8.98 13.41
CA ALA A 566 19.51 9.08 14.31
C ALA A 566 19.10 8.98 15.78
N ALA A 567 18.01 9.66 16.19
CA ALA A 567 17.46 9.54 17.53
C ALA A 567 17.05 8.09 17.87
N ARG A 568 16.40 7.39 16.92
CA ARG A 568 16.03 5.98 17.06
C ARG A 568 17.26 5.09 17.25
N CYS A 569 18.29 5.28 16.44
CA CYS A 569 19.55 4.55 16.54
C CYS A 569 20.18 4.70 17.93
N LEU A 570 20.21 5.93 18.46
CA LEU A 570 20.73 6.20 19.81
C LEU A 570 19.97 5.41 20.89
N PHE A 571 18.63 5.40 20.83
CA PHE A 571 17.82 4.66 21.80
C PHE A 571 18.04 3.15 21.70
N ILE A 572 18.10 2.61 20.49
CA ILE A 572 18.31 1.17 20.26
C ILE A 572 19.70 0.76 20.74
N GLU A 573 20.73 1.49 20.34
CA GLU A 573 22.09 1.20 20.73
C GLU A 573 22.26 1.25 22.25
N HIS A 574 21.76 2.30 22.90
CA HIS A 574 21.80 2.38 24.36
C HIS A 574 21.11 1.18 25.00
N SER A 575 19.93 0.79 24.52
CA SER A 575 19.21 -0.38 25.01
C SER A 575 20.02 -1.67 24.86
N LEU A 576 20.69 -1.86 23.72
CA LEU A 576 21.53 -3.03 23.45
C LEU A 576 22.80 -3.07 24.30
N LEU A 577 23.46 -1.93 24.53
CA LEU A 577 24.71 -1.83 25.28
C LEU A 577 24.51 -1.72 26.81
N THR A 578 23.30 -1.43 27.28
CA THR A 578 23.04 -1.31 28.71
C THR A 578 23.26 -2.66 29.42
N GLY A 579 24.24 -2.66 30.33
CA GLY A 579 24.69 -3.85 31.06
C GLY A 579 25.58 -4.77 30.24
N GLN A 580 26.22 -4.27 29.18
CA GLN A 580 27.21 -4.97 28.36
C GLN A 580 28.57 -4.25 28.42
N GLU A 581 29.63 -4.93 27.96
CA GLU A 581 30.92 -4.30 27.66
C GLU A 581 31.10 -4.21 26.13
N PRO A 582 31.40 -3.02 25.57
CA PRO A 582 31.53 -1.73 26.23
C PRO A 582 30.18 -1.14 26.70
N PRO A 583 30.19 -0.23 27.70
CA PRO A 583 28.98 0.44 28.15
C PRO A 583 28.41 1.37 27.07
N PRO A 584 27.15 1.83 27.21
CA PRO A 584 26.58 2.85 26.34
C PRO A 584 27.47 4.10 26.26
N ARG A 585 27.39 4.81 25.13
CA ARG A 585 28.15 6.04 24.93
C ARG A 585 27.76 7.14 25.92
N PRO A 586 28.64 8.13 26.16
CA PRO A 586 28.28 9.31 26.93
C PRO A 586 27.04 9.99 26.35
N PRO A 587 26.10 10.43 27.20
CA PRO A 587 24.83 10.99 26.76
C PRO A 587 25.04 12.28 25.96
N LEU A 588 24.31 12.40 24.86
CA LEU A 588 24.38 13.57 23.96
C LEU A 588 23.58 14.78 24.46
N SER A 589 22.77 14.58 25.49
CA SER A 589 21.92 15.59 26.11
C SER A 589 21.69 15.19 27.56
N PRO A 590 21.54 16.15 28.48
CA PRO A 590 21.08 15.87 29.84
C PRO A 590 19.80 15.04 29.88
N LEU A 591 18.95 15.14 28.85
CA LEU A 591 17.73 14.32 28.72
C LEU A 591 18.02 12.81 28.64
N LEU A 592 19.20 12.42 28.17
CA LEU A 592 19.62 11.01 27.99
C LEU A 592 20.49 10.49 29.15
N GLU A 593 20.89 11.35 30.10
CA GLU A 593 21.74 10.93 31.22
C GLU A 593 21.07 9.87 32.08
N THR A 594 21.81 8.85 32.51
CA THR A 594 21.33 7.90 33.51
C THR A 594 22.19 7.98 34.76
N VAL A 595 21.55 7.85 35.92
CA VAL A 595 22.17 7.60 37.21
C VAL A 595 23.05 6.34 37.06
N PRO A 596 24.38 6.42 37.23
CA PRO A 596 25.31 5.34 36.87
C PRO A 596 25.02 4.00 37.54
N ASP A 597 24.50 4.02 38.77
CA ASP A 597 24.14 2.85 39.57
C ASP A 597 22.68 2.38 39.35
N LEU A 598 21.94 3.02 38.44
CA LEU A 598 20.59 2.62 38.01
C LEU A 598 20.47 2.62 36.48
N PRO A 599 21.24 1.77 35.78
CA PRO A 599 21.23 1.71 34.32
C PRO A 599 19.88 1.20 33.81
N THR A 600 19.32 1.86 32.78
CA THR A 600 18.04 1.46 32.19
C THR A 600 18.15 1.34 30.67
N ARG A 601 17.51 0.30 30.12
CA ARG A 601 17.31 0.12 28.67
C ARG A 601 16.23 1.04 28.09
N HIS A 602 15.39 1.61 28.95
CA HIS A 602 14.18 2.35 28.59
C HIS A 602 14.40 3.87 28.57
N LEU A 603 15.38 4.35 27.79
CA LEU A 603 15.69 5.80 27.73
C LEU A 603 14.58 6.67 27.15
N ARG A 604 13.80 6.17 26.19
CA ARG A 604 12.76 6.97 25.54
C ARG A 604 11.69 7.43 26.55
N PRO A 605 11.15 6.56 27.42
CA PRO A 605 10.38 6.96 28.59
C PRO A 605 11.04 8.05 29.45
N VAL A 606 12.33 7.90 29.77
CA VAL A 606 13.09 8.88 30.58
C VAL A 606 13.07 10.26 29.94
N VAL A 607 13.38 10.35 28.65
CA VAL A 607 13.39 11.62 27.90
C VAL A 607 12.01 12.29 27.92
N SER A 608 10.96 11.53 27.59
CA SER A 608 9.59 12.06 27.56
C SER A 608 9.15 12.59 28.93
N LEU A 609 9.44 11.84 30.01
CA LEU A 609 9.08 12.22 31.37
C LEU A 609 9.86 13.45 31.85
N ARG A 610 11.17 13.52 31.56
CA ARG A 610 11.99 14.69 31.89
C ARG A 610 11.46 15.96 31.25
N LEU A 611 11.07 15.92 29.99
CA LEU A 611 10.50 17.09 29.31
C LEU A 611 9.15 17.50 29.87
N VAL A 612 8.28 16.55 30.21
CA VAL A 612 7.04 16.86 30.95
C VAL A 612 7.38 17.55 32.26
N CYS A 613 8.35 17.03 33.02
CA CYS A 613 8.79 17.62 34.28
C CYS A 613 9.39 19.02 34.10
N GLU A 614 10.23 19.24 33.09
CA GLU A 614 10.82 20.55 32.77
C GLU A 614 9.75 21.58 32.43
N HIS A 615 8.79 21.23 31.58
CA HIS A 615 7.66 22.11 31.24
C HIS A 615 6.80 22.44 32.46
N LEU A 616 6.56 21.45 33.33
CA LEU A 616 5.80 21.65 34.57
C LEU A 616 6.53 22.55 35.57
N VAL A 617 7.83 22.36 35.77
CA VAL A 617 8.65 23.20 36.66
C VAL A 617 8.71 24.62 36.14
N ALA A 618 8.94 24.81 34.84
CA ALA A 618 8.97 26.12 34.21
C ALA A 618 7.60 26.83 34.34
N ALA A 619 6.51 26.13 34.06
CA ALA A 619 5.16 26.66 34.26
C ALA A 619 4.86 27.00 35.71
N ALA A 620 5.33 26.18 36.66
CA ALA A 620 5.11 26.42 38.08
C ALA A 620 5.90 27.62 38.63
N ALA A 621 6.94 28.06 37.92
CA ALA A 621 7.71 29.27 38.20
C ALA A 621 7.17 30.51 37.45
N ASP A 622 6.27 30.32 36.49
CA ASP A 622 5.76 31.39 35.63
C ASP A 622 4.60 32.14 36.31
N GLY A 623 4.80 33.45 36.51
CA GLY A 623 3.80 34.38 37.05
C GLY A 623 3.33 34.12 38.49
N PRO A 624 2.48 35.01 39.02
CA PRO A 624 1.85 34.82 40.33
C PRO A 624 0.90 33.61 40.33
N GLU A 625 0.69 33.00 41.50
CA GLU A 625 -0.25 31.89 41.66
C GLU A 625 -1.67 32.30 41.24
N PRO A 626 -2.27 31.66 40.22
CA PRO A 626 -3.62 31.99 39.83
C PRO A 626 -4.63 31.43 40.85
N PRO A 627 -5.79 32.08 41.03
CA PRO A 627 -6.84 31.59 41.93
C PRO A 627 -7.49 30.30 41.42
N GLU A 628 -7.48 30.07 40.11
CA GLU A 628 -8.02 28.88 39.42
C GLU A 628 -7.06 28.41 38.33
N PRO A 629 -7.12 27.15 37.85
CA PRO A 629 -6.22 26.69 36.80
C PRO A 629 -6.38 27.43 35.46
N VAL A 630 -5.25 27.86 34.88
CA VAL A 630 -5.18 28.61 33.62
C VAL A 630 -4.40 27.81 32.58
N LEU A 631 -4.98 27.63 31.39
CA LEU A 631 -4.30 27.01 30.25
C LEU A 631 -3.21 27.95 29.74
N LEU A 632 -1.96 27.50 29.80
CA LEU A 632 -0.81 28.26 29.31
C LEU A 632 -0.49 27.94 27.85
N ARG A 633 -0.46 26.65 27.51
CA ARG A 633 -0.01 26.20 26.19
C ARG A 633 -0.61 24.84 25.81
N THR A 634 -0.81 24.66 24.51
CA THR A 634 -1.15 23.37 23.89
C THR A 634 0.03 22.90 23.04
N PHE A 635 0.36 21.62 23.10
CA PHE A 635 1.45 20.99 22.34
C PHE A 635 0.90 19.93 21.39
N ASP A 636 1.54 19.80 20.23
CA ASP A 636 1.40 18.59 19.41
C ASP A 636 1.88 17.36 20.19
N ARG A 637 1.26 16.22 19.90
CA ARG A 637 1.50 14.97 20.63
C ARG A 637 2.98 14.55 20.53
N PHE A 638 3.59 14.23 21.67
CA PHE A 638 4.84 13.47 21.75
C PHE A 638 4.62 12.20 22.57
N ASP A 639 5.56 11.24 22.56
CA ASP A 639 5.40 9.88 23.13
C ASP A 639 5.39 9.81 24.66
N ALA A 640 5.03 10.91 25.31
CA ALA A 640 4.69 10.90 26.72
C ALA A 640 3.49 9.99 27.01
N THR A 641 2.58 9.80 26.06
CA THR A 641 1.35 9.03 26.31
C THR A 641 1.60 7.56 26.66
N ASP A 642 2.41 6.84 25.88
CA ASP A 642 2.65 5.42 26.11
C ASP A 642 3.47 5.19 27.39
N THR A 643 4.21 6.22 27.80
CA THR A 643 5.00 6.23 29.03
C THR A 643 4.18 6.60 30.27
N ILE A 644 3.26 7.57 30.14
CA ILE A 644 2.51 8.16 31.26
C ILE A 644 1.13 7.53 31.43
N GLY A 645 0.54 7.03 30.34
CA GLY A 645 -0.83 6.52 30.30
C GLY A 645 -1.03 5.16 30.95
N GLU A 646 0.04 4.37 31.13
CA GLU A 646 -0.05 2.98 31.59
C GLU A 646 0.93 2.68 32.74
N GLY A 647 0.44 2.78 33.99
CA GLY A 647 1.11 2.23 35.17
C GLY A 647 1.98 3.21 35.94
N VAL A 648 1.84 4.53 35.75
CA VAL A 648 2.64 5.52 36.48
C VAL A 648 2.31 5.55 37.97
N GLU A 649 1.05 5.32 38.33
CA GLU A 649 0.58 5.16 39.71
C GLU A 649 1.00 3.86 40.41
N ASP A 650 1.49 2.86 39.67
CA ASP A 650 1.81 1.52 40.20
C ASP A 650 3.32 1.28 40.35
N VAL A 651 4.12 2.33 40.63
CA VAL A 651 5.59 2.17 40.75
C VAL A 651 5.93 1.11 41.80
N ILE A 652 5.24 1.12 42.94
CA ILE A 652 5.51 0.19 44.03
C ILE A 652 4.93 -1.20 43.75
N GLY A 653 3.78 -1.34 43.06
CA GLY A 653 3.32 -2.67 42.65
C GLY A 653 4.10 -3.26 41.48
N LEU A 654 4.71 -2.44 40.63
CA LEU A 654 5.75 -2.88 39.69
C LEU A 654 6.99 -3.40 40.44
N ALA A 655 7.39 -2.74 41.53
CA ALA A 655 8.48 -3.23 42.39
C ALA A 655 8.15 -4.59 43.03
N LEU A 656 6.93 -4.78 43.54
CA LEU A 656 6.47 -6.09 44.03
C LEU A 656 6.49 -7.15 42.93
N SER A 657 6.01 -6.81 41.73
CA SER A 657 6.00 -7.73 40.57
C SER A 657 7.42 -8.13 40.16
N TRP A 658 8.40 -7.24 40.27
CA TRP A 658 9.79 -7.55 39.96
C TRP A 658 10.43 -8.53 40.96
N LEU A 659 10.05 -8.47 42.26
CA LEU A 659 10.63 -9.30 43.32
C LEU A 659 10.36 -10.79 43.12
N TRP A 660 9.22 -11.14 42.55
CA TRP A 660 8.79 -12.53 42.36
C TRP A 660 9.49 -13.21 41.18
N PRO A 661 10.02 -14.44 41.35
CA PRO A 661 10.80 -15.11 40.31
C PRO A 661 9.94 -15.62 39.14
N TRP A 662 8.66 -15.92 39.38
CA TRP A 662 7.68 -16.45 38.41
C TRP A 662 6.99 -15.35 37.59
N THR A 663 7.26 -14.08 37.87
CA THR A 663 6.63 -12.98 37.13
C THR A 663 7.21 -12.91 35.71
N PRO A 664 6.38 -13.06 34.66
CA PRO A 664 6.88 -12.93 33.30
C PRO A 664 7.36 -11.49 33.06
N HIS A 665 8.42 -11.35 32.25
CA HIS A 665 9.04 -10.05 31.97
C HIS A 665 9.54 -9.27 33.20
N ARG A 666 9.90 -9.93 34.31
CA ARG A 666 10.47 -9.27 35.51
C ARG A 666 11.60 -8.28 35.21
N GLU A 667 12.47 -8.60 34.25
CA GLU A 667 13.59 -7.72 33.86
C GLU A 667 13.10 -6.42 33.22
N TRP A 668 12.00 -6.50 32.46
CA TRP A 668 11.33 -5.32 31.92
C TRP A 668 10.77 -4.44 33.05
N ALA A 669 10.20 -5.05 34.10
CA ALA A 669 9.68 -4.30 35.25
C ALA A 669 10.80 -3.59 36.01
N LEU A 670 11.96 -4.23 36.19
CA LEU A 670 13.14 -3.58 36.76
C LEU A 670 13.61 -2.40 35.92
N ASP A 671 13.73 -2.59 34.60
CA ASP A 671 14.20 -1.54 33.71
C ASP A 671 13.23 -0.33 33.70
N ASP A 672 11.92 -0.55 33.82
CA ASP A 672 10.90 0.51 33.95
C ASP A 672 11.02 1.26 35.29
N LEU A 673 11.24 0.54 36.39
CA LEU A 673 11.51 1.15 37.71
C LEU A 673 12.76 2.02 37.65
N ARG A 674 13.86 1.48 37.09
CA ARG A 674 15.09 2.24 36.89
C ARG A 674 14.85 3.46 35.99
N ALA A 675 14.09 3.34 34.91
CA ALA A 675 13.73 4.48 34.07
C ALA A 675 13.02 5.58 34.86
N ARG A 676 12.07 5.23 35.73
CA ARG A 676 11.37 6.22 36.56
C ARG A 676 12.28 6.87 37.59
N ALA A 677 13.15 6.09 38.24
CA ALA A 677 14.15 6.61 39.19
C ALA A 677 15.15 7.56 38.51
N ASN A 678 15.31 7.47 37.19
CA ASN A 678 16.09 8.40 36.39
C ASN A 678 15.35 9.71 36.05
N THR A 679 14.12 9.93 36.53
CA THR A 679 13.33 11.12 36.21
C THR A 679 12.96 11.90 37.48
N PRO A 680 12.68 13.22 37.39
CA PRO A 680 12.21 13.98 38.54
C PRO A 680 10.94 13.39 39.17
N LEU A 681 10.08 12.75 38.37
CA LEU A 681 8.88 12.08 38.84
C LEU A 681 9.17 10.97 39.89
N GLY A 682 10.33 10.31 39.79
CA GLY A 682 10.77 9.27 40.72
C GLY A 682 11.84 9.73 41.71
N ASP A 683 11.96 11.04 41.98
CA ASP A 683 13.02 11.61 42.84
C ASP A 683 12.78 11.44 44.34
N GLY A 684 11.63 10.90 44.76
CA GLY A 684 11.24 10.76 46.16
C GLY A 684 10.90 12.07 46.88
N SER A 685 10.84 13.21 46.18
CA SER A 685 10.58 14.52 46.80
C SER A 685 9.14 14.71 47.25
N GLY A 686 8.21 13.85 46.79
CA GLY A 686 6.78 14.02 47.01
C GLY A 686 6.18 15.24 46.31
N ARG A 687 6.93 15.92 45.42
CA ARG A 687 6.48 17.09 44.65
C ARG A 687 5.70 16.76 43.40
N TRP A 688 5.54 15.47 43.10
CA TRP A 688 4.90 14.99 41.90
C TRP A 688 3.71 14.08 42.21
N ARG A 689 2.65 14.19 41.41
CA ARG A 689 1.54 13.23 41.43
C ARG A 689 0.92 13.03 40.06
N VAL A 690 0.27 11.90 39.87
CA VAL A 690 -0.44 11.55 38.65
C VAL A 690 -1.94 11.59 38.89
N LEU A 691 -2.64 12.35 38.06
CA LEU A 691 -4.07 12.59 38.11
C LEU A 691 -4.78 11.90 36.94
N TRP A 692 -6.04 11.58 37.16
CA TRP A 692 -6.92 11.00 36.15
C TRP A 692 -8.17 11.88 36.04
N PHE A 693 -8.68 12.08 34.84
CA PHE A 693 -9.84 12.90 34.56
C PHE A 693 -10.80 12.18 33.61
N ASP A 694 -12.12 12.31 33.84
CA ASP A 694 -13.15 11.82 32.93
C ASP A 694 -13.07 12.54 31.57
N ARG A 695 -13.15 11.78 30.47
CA ARG A 695 -13.38 12.31 29.13
C ARG A 695 -14.86 12.66 28.98
N SER A 696 -15.14 13.93 28.68
CA SER A 696 -16.45 14.34 28.19
C SER A 696 -16.69 13.73 26.79
N PHE A 697 -17.73 12.91 26.62
CA PHE A 697 -18.15 12.43 25.30
C PHE A 697 -18.47 13.64 24.40
N GLY A 698 -17.78 13.80 23.26
CA GLY A 698 -18.02 14.88 22.29
C GLY A 698 -17.23 16.19 22.49
N GLY A 699 -16.22 16.23 23.37
CA GLY A 699 -15.32 17.39 23.52
C GLY A 699 -14.35 17.59 22.34
N PRO A 700 -13.70 18.78 22.23
CA PRO A 700 -12.74 19.09 21.15
C PRO A 700 -11.61 18.05 21.08
N ASP A 701 -11.08 17.83 19.87
CA ASP A 701 -10.09 16.79 19.57
C ASP A 701 -8.95 16.76 20.61
N HIS A 702 -8.96 15.75 21.49
CA HIS A 702 -8.00 15.55 22.56
C HIS A 702 -6.73 14.88 22.04
N SER A 703 -6.28 15.26 20.85
CA SER A 703 -5.05 14.78 20.23
C SER A 703 -3.80 15.55 20.72
N HIS A 704 -4.00 16.66 21.43
CA HIS A 704 -2.95 17.56 21.91
C HIS A 704 -2.75 17.49 23.44
N LEU A 705 -1.51 17.77 23.89
CA LEU A 705 -1.16 17.90 25.31
C LEU A 705 -1.44 19.32 25.78
N GLN A 706 -1.95 19.51 27.00
CA GLN A 706 -2.26 20.84 27.53
C GLN A 706 -1.49 21.10 28.82
N LEU A 707 -0.80 22.22 28.90
CA LEU A 707 -0.07 22.68 30.07
C LEU A 707 -0.85 23.78 30.77
N TRP A 708 -1.12 23.56 32.05
CA TRP A 708 -1.93 24.39 32.92
C TRP A 708 -1.08 24.89 34.08
N ARG A 709 -1.27 26.16 34.45
CA ARG A 709 -0.87 26.68 35.75
C ARG A 709 -1.95 26.33 36.76
N THR A 710 -1.62 25.79 37.93
CA THR A 710 -2.59 25.49 39.00
C THR A 710 -2.32 26.33 40.25
N PRO A 711 -3.30 26.49 41.17
CA PRO A 711 -3.08 27.13 42.46
C PRO A 711 -2.05 26.34 43.29
N GLY A 712 -0.80 26.82 43.29
CA GLY A 712 0.33 26.17 43.96
C GLY A 712 1.19 25.25 43.08
N GLY A 713 1.02 25.26 41.75
CA GLY A 713 1.79 24.35 40.89
C GLY A 713 1.52 24.45 39.39
N ALA A 714 1.77 23.36 38.68
CA ALA A 714 1.45 23.22 37.27
C ALA A 714 0.99 21.79 36.96
N LEU A 715 0.18 21.63 35.92
CA LEU A 715 -0.41 20.37 35.51
C LEU A 715 -0.33 20.22 33.99
N MET A 716 0.07 19.05 33.50
CA MET A 716 0.14 18.75 32.08
C MET A 716 -0.74 17.54 31.77
N THR A 717 -1.69 17.71 30.86
CA THR A 717 -2.56 16.62 30.39
C THR A 717 -1.84 15.82 29.32
N VAL A 718 -1.89 14.49 29.48
CA VAL A 718 -1.25 13.52 28.60
C VAL A 718 -2.34 12.66 27.98
N SER A 719 -2.79 13.05 26.78
CA SER A 719 -3.90 12.38 26.13
C SER A 719 -3.49 11.00 25.61
N GLY A 720 -4.25 9.96 25.95
CA GLY A 720 -4.10 8.63 25.32
C GLY A 720 -5.36 8.13 24.64
N ARG A 721 -5.17 7.60 23.42
CA ARG A 721 -6.09 6.59 22.88
C ARG A 721 -5.79 5.28 23.61
N SER A 722 -6.26 5.16 24.85
CA SER A 722 -6.55 3.82 25.34
C SER A 722 -7.81 3.37 24.61
N LEU A 723 -7.74 2.28 23.85
CA LEU A 723 -8.91 1.64 23.20
C LEU A 723 -9.98 1.19 24.22
N TRP A 724 -9.73 1.37 25.52
CA TRP A 724 -10.50 0.80 26.62
C TRP A 724 -10.82 1.78 27.77
N ARG A 725 -10.53 3.10 27.66
CA ARG A 725 -10.72 4.06 28.78
C ARG A 725 -11.32 5.41 28.34
N ASP A 726 -12.41 5.81 28.99
CA ASP A 726 -13.01 7.16 28.97
C ASP A 726 -12.26 8.14 29.91
N LEU A 727 -10.96 7.95 30.12
CA LEU A 727 -10.14 8.79 30.99
C LEU A 727 -8.94 9.36 30.22
N PHE A 728 -8.44 10.52 30.65
CA PHE A 728 -7.09 10.98 30.29
C PHE A 728 -6.24 11.21 31.54
N VAL A 729 -4.92 11.05 31.38
CA VAL A 729 -3.93 11.17 32.47
C VAL A 729 -3.39 12.59 32.51
N ALA A 730 -3.01 13.07 33.69
CA ALA A 730 -2.21 14.27 33.83
C ALA A 730 -1.11 14.09 34.88
N VAL A 731 -0.01 14.80 34.72
CA VAL A 731 1.05 14.90 35.74
C VAL A 731 0.97 16.29 36.35
N GLU A 732 1.00 16.37 37.67
CA GLU A 732 1.03 17.64 38.40
C GLU A 732 2.30 17.75 39.24
N PHE A 733 2.87 18.95 39.21
CA PHE A 733 4.01 19.37 39.99
C PHE A 733 3.60 20.44 41.01
N SER A 734 4.00 20.26 42.27
CA SER A 734 3.89 21.27 43.34
C SER A 734 5.28 21.58 43.92
N PRO A 735 5.74 22.84 43.89
CA PRO A 735 7.07 23.20 44.41
C PRO A 735 7.30 22.83 45.88
N ASP A 736 6.27 22.87 46.72
CA ASP A 736 6.34 22.59 48.17
C ASP A 736 5.86 21.18 48.56
N GLY A 737 5.48 20.36 47.57
CA GLY A 737 4.93 19.01 47.79
C GLY A 737 3.52 19.00 48.37
N ARG A 738 2.88 20.17 48.53
CA ARG A 738 1.49 20.27 48.99
C ARG A 738 0.59 20.40 47.77
N PHE A 739 -0.36 19.48 47.66
CA PHE A 739 -1.30 19.50 46.56
C PHE A 739 -2.68 19.93 46.99
N ARG A 740 -3.26 20.87 46.25
CA ARG A 740 -4.68 21.24 46.38
C ARG A 740 -5.54 20.34 45.49
N PRO A 741 -6.86 20.24 45.69
CA PRO A 741 -7.72 19.54 44.74
C PRO A 741 -7.60 20.15 43.34
N ALA A 742 -7.09 19.39 42.38
CA ALA A 742 -6.96 19.86 41.00
C ALA A 742 -8.37 19.97 40.38
N ARG A 743 -8.73 21.12 39.81
CA ARG A 743 -9.99 21.33 39.09
C ARG A 743 -9.68 21.95 37.73
N LEU A 744 -9.81 21.19 36.66
CA LEU A 744 -9.77 21.77 35.32
C LEU A 744 -11.18 22.34 35.00
N PRO A 745 -11.31 23.31 34.07
CA PRO A 745 -12.63 23.79 33.66
C PRO A 745 -13.56 22.62 33.31
N ASP A 746 -14.73 22.58 33.96
CA ASP A 746 -15.77 21.55 33.85
C ASP A 746 -15.35 20.11 34.22
N ARG A 747 -14.22 19.93 34.94
CA ARG A 747 -13.66 18.60 35.23
C ARG A 747 -13.02 18.53 36.61
N ALA A 748 -13.50 17.61 37.45
CA ALA A 748 -12.83 17.23 38.69
C ALA A 748 -12.25 15.81 38.55
N PRO A 749 -11.08 15.52 39.13
CA PRO A 749 -10.56 14.17 39.18
C PRO A 749 -11.52 13.29 40.01
N PRO A 750 -11.81 12.05 39.59
CA PRO A 750 -12.83 11.21 40.21
C PRO A 750 -12.40 10.61 41.56
N VAL A 751 -11.11 10.70 41.93
CA VAL A 751 -10.55 10.03 43.11
C VAL A 751 -9.50 10.91 43.80
N ALA A 752 -9.43 10.85 45.14
CA ALA A 752 -8.34 11.45 45.92
C ALA A 752 -6.98 10.84 45.50
N VAL A 753 -5.96 11.66 45.23
CA VAL A 753 -4.66 11.20 44.71
C VAL A 753 -3.56 11.34 45.76
N VAL A 754 -2.79 10.27 45.94
CA VAL A 754 -1.61 10.23 46.84
C VAL A 754 -0.37 10.72 46.08
N PRO A 755 0.44 11.64 46.65
CA PRO A 755 1.74 12.01 46.09
C PRO A 755 2.68 10.82 45.90
N GLN A 756 3.54 10.86 44.87
CA GLN A 756 4.56 9.84 44.64
C GLN A 756 5.77 10.02 45.57
N SER A 757 5.58 9.91 46.89
CA SER A 757 6.61 10.30 47.87
C SER A 757 7.47 9.16 48.41
N ARG A 758 7.14 7.89 48.15
CA ARG A 758 7.84 6.73 48.74
C ARG A 758 8.83 6.04 47.80
N PHE A 759 8.74 6.29 46.50
CA PHE A 759 9.67 5.75 45.52
C PHE A 759 10.80 6.75 45.24
N SER A 760 12.04 6.30 45.40
CA SER A 760 13.25 7.09 45.12
C SER A 760 14.36 6.21 44.54
N PRO A 761 15.44 6.79 43.98
CA PRO A 761 16.62 6.05 43.57
C PRO A 761 17.25 5.26 44.73
N GLU A 762 17.26 5.81 45.95
CA GLU A 762 17.78 5.15 47.16
C GLU A 762 16.91 3.96 47.54
N PHE A 763 15.58 4.11 47.47
CA PHE A 763 14.64 3.03 47.73
C PHE A 763 14.87 1.86 46.76
N LEU A 764 14.95 2.14 45.46
CA LEU A 764 15.17 1.10 44.45
C LEU A 764 16.52 0.40 44.64
N ARG A 765 17.60 1.15 44.87
CA ARG A 765 18.93 0.57 45.15
C ARG A 765 18.95 -0.31 46.38
N ARG A 766 18.26 0.11 47.45
CA ARG A 766 18.11 -0.67 48.67
C ARG A 766 17.34 -1.97 48.38
N LEU A 767 16.26 -1.89 47.63
CA LEU A 767 15.45 -3.04 47.25
C LEU A 767 16.23 -4.03 46.36
N GLU A 768 17.00 -3.52 45.39
CA GLU A 768 17.91 -4.31 44.55
C GLU A 768 18.94 -5.07 45.37
N ARG A 769 19.57 -4.38 46.33
CA ARG A 769 20.54 -4.98 47.25
C ARG A 769 19.90 -6.05 48.13
N LEU A 770 18.77 -5.76 48.77
CA LEU A 770 18.06 -6.70 49.65
C LEU A 770 17.68 -7.98 48.91
N ARG A 771 17.23 -7.87 47.65
CA ARG A 771 16.92 -9.03 46.82
C ARG A 771 18.18 -9.82 46.43
N ALA A 772 19.29 -9.14 46.11
CA ALA A 772 20.54 -9.80 45.79
C ALA A 772 21.12 -10.57 47.00
N GLU A 773 20.97 -10.00 48.20
CA GLU A 773 21.46 -10.59 49.46
C GLU A 773 20.56 -11.74 49.96
N ASN A 774 19.24 -11.58 49.88
CA ASN A 774 18.28 -12.50 50.54
C ASN A 774 17.51 -13.40 49.56
N GLY A 775 17.66 -13.22 48.26
CA GLY A 775 16.81 -13.86 47.25
C GLY A 775 15.40 -13.22 47.17
N PRO A 776 14.43 -13.86 46.48
CA PRO A 776 13.05 -13.36 46.47
C PRO A 776 12.45 -13.41 47.89
N PRO A 777 11.55 -12.48 48.26
CA PRO A 777 10.80 -12.59 49.51
C PRO A 777 10.04 -13.94 49.59
N PRO A 778 9.72 -14.45 50.79
CA PRO A 778 8.88 -15.62 50.92
C PRO A 778 7.45 -15.31 50.45
N ALA A 779 6.88 -16.18 49.62
CA ALA A 779 5.46 -16.15 49.31
C ALA A 779 4.74 -17.23 50.12
N ASP A 780 3.62 -16.84 50.72
CA ASP A 780 2.83 -17.68 51.63
C ASP A 780 1.33 -17.54 51.30
N ALA A 781 0.65 -18.69 51.15
CA ALA A 781 -0.79 -18.76 51.00
C ALA A 781 -1.54 -18.21 52.24
N GLY A 782 -0.95 -18.27 53.43
CA GLY A 782 -1.46 -17.69 54.67
C GLY A 782 -1.67 -16.18 54.57
N ILE A 783 -0.66 -15.46 54.09
CA ILE A 783 -0.71 -14.00 53.85
C ILE A 783 -1.86 -13.62 52.90
N ALA A 784 -2.10 -14.40 51.84
CA ALA A 784 -3.19 -14.13 50.92
C ALA A 784 -4.58 -14.33 51.57
N ARG A 785 -4.75 -15.39 52.38
CA ARG A 785 -5.99 -15.61 53.14
C ARG A 785 -6.21 -14.52 54.18
N GLU A 786 -5.15 -14.06 54.84
CA GLU A 786 -5.21 -12.97 55.80
C GLU A 786 -5.63 -11.65 55.13
N LEU A 787 -5.04 -11.32 53.98
CA LEU A 787 -5.42 -10.15 53.21
C LEU A 787 -6.88 -10.21 52.78
N ALA A 788 -7.33 -11.38 52.28
CA ALA A 788 -8.71 -11.61 51.91
C ALA A 788 -9.67 -11.34 53.08
N GLY A 789 -9.37 -11.91 54.26
CA GLY A 789 -10.17 -11.73 55.47
C GLY A 789 -10.22 -10.29 55.97
N ARG A 790 -9.07 -9.60 56.01
CA ARG A 790 -8.99 -8.22 56.53
C ARG A 790 -9.57 -7.18 55.58
N ALA A 791 -9.37 -7.35 54.28
CA ALA A 791 -9.85 -6.42 53.26
C ALA A 791 -11.30 -6.73 52.81
N GLY A 792 -11.85 -7.89 53.17
CA GLY A 792 -13.18 -8.31 52.73
C GLY A 792 -13.24 -8.51 51.20
N ILE A 793 -12.20 -9.11 50.64
CA ILE A 793 -12.09 -9.49 49.22
C ILE A 793 -11.95 -11.01 49.11
N THR A 794 -12.24 -11.59 47.95
CA THR A 794 -11.99 -13.02 47.75
C THR A 794 -10.51 -13.37 47.88
N THR A 795 -10.25 -14.62 48.28
CA THR A 795 -8.89 -15.16 48.33
C THR A 795 -8.23 -15.15 46.94
N ALA A 796 -9.00 -15.39 45.88
CA ALA A 796 -8.56 -15.22 44.50
C ALA A 796 -8.02 -13.80 44.22
N ASN A 797 -8.76 -12.76 44.60
CA ASN A 797 -8.35 -11.37 44.41
C ASN A 797 -7.10 -11.03 45.23
N ALA A 798 -7.04 -11.50 46.48
CA ALA A 798 -5.87 -11.30 47.35
C ALA A 798 -4.59 -11.92 46.75
N VAL A 799 -4.68 -13.14 46.22
CA VAL A 799 -3.57 -13.79 45.50
C VAL A 799 -3.17 -12.99 44.26
N GLY A 800 -4.14 -12.52 43.45
CA GLY A 800 -3.85 -11.70 42.28
C GLY A 800 -3.20 -10.34 42.60
N ILE A 801 -3.58 -9.75 43.74
CA ILE A 801 -2.99 -8.50 44.22
C ILE A 801 -1.54 -8.71 44.68
N LEU A 802 -1.27 -9.77 45.46
CA LEU A 802 0.03 -10.06 46.06
C LEU A 802 1.04 -10.67 45.08
N TYR A 803 0.59 -11.65 44.29
CA TYR A 803 1.47 -12.54 43.51
C TYR A 803 1.22 -12.47 41.99
N GLY A 804 0.06 -11.97 41.54
CA GLY A 804 -0.32 -11.71 40.13
C GLY A 804 -1.43 -12.63 39.59
N ASP A 805 -2.48 -12.10 38.92
CA ASP A 805 -3.55 -12.91 38.27
C ASP A 805 -4.10 -12.22 36.99
N GLU A 806 -4.78 -13.01 36.16
CA GLU A 806 -4.86 -12.95 34.69
C GLU A 806 -6.19 -12.45 34.08
N HIS A 807 -7.08 -11.75 34.79
CA HIS A 807 -8.26 -11.11 34.16
C HIS A 807 -8.43 -9.61 34.50
N GLY A 808 -7.63 -8.80 33.79
CA GLY A 808 -8.09 -7.53 33.23
C GLY A 808 -7.70 -6.25 33.98
N SER A 809 -6.52 -5.68 33.68
CA SER A 809 -6.38 -4.31 33.12
C SER A 809 -4.99 -3.68 33.26
N VAL A 810 -3.99 -4.40 33.79
CA VAL A 810 -2.60 -3.91 33.80
C VAL A 810 -1.65 -4.98 33.25
N ARG A 811 -1.67 -5.10 31.90
CA ARG A 811 -0.71 -5.78 31.00
C ARG A 811 -0.89 -7.29 30.72
N PRO A 812 -0.68 -7.75 29.46
CA PRO A 812 -0.62 -9.17 29.09
C PRO A 812 0.56 -9.96 29.70
N ALA A 813 1.54 -9.25 30.28
CA ALA A 813 2.83 -9.77 30.76
C ALA A 813 2.77 -10.48 32.13
N LEU A 814 1.62 -10.53 32.80
CA LEU A 814 1.48 -11.05 34.17
C LEU A 814 0.53 -12.25 34.25
N ARG A 815 0.53 -13.11 33.23
CA ARG A 815 -0.25 -14.36 33.25
C ARG A 815 0.49 -15.41 34.07
N LEU A 816 0.00 -15.71 35.26
CA LEU A 816 0.51 -16.80 36.07
C LEU A 816 -0.13 -18.11 35.62
N ARG A 817 0.68 -19.07 35.17
CA ARG A 817 0.17 -20.42 34.95
C ARG A 817 0.41 -21.28 36.19
N PRO A 818 -0.50 -22.18 36.56
CA PRO A 818 -0.29 -23.12 37.67
C PRO A 818 0.97 -24.00 37.50
N ASP A 819 1.44 -24.19 36.26
CA ASP A 819 2.67 -24.93 35.92
C ASP A 819 3.94 -24.04 35.85
N GLU A 820 3.89 -22.77 36.27
CA GLU A 820 5.03 -21.86 36.19
C GLU A 820 6.16 -22.26 37.16
N PRO A 821 7.41 -22.41 36.69
CA PRO A 821 8.53 -22.81 37.54
C PRO A 821 8.79 -21.82 38.68
N GLY A 822 8.82 -22.32 39.92
CA GLY A 822 9.22 -21.54 41.10
C GLY A 822 8.07 -20.94 41.93
N LEU A 823 6.80 -21.18 41.55
CA LEU A 823 5.66 -20.88 42.43
C LEU A 823 5.62 -21.85 43.63
N PRO A 824 5.41 -21.38 44.87
CA PRO A 824 5.22 -22.27 46.02
C PRO A 824 4.00 -23.17 45.85
N ALA A 825 4.11 -24.45 46.24
CA ALA A 825 3.07 -25.45 46.04
C ALA A 825 1.74 -25.09 46.74
N ASP A 826 1.81 -24.47 47.91
CA ASP A 826 0.65 -23.97 48.65
C ASP A 826 -0.06 -22.80 47.96
N VAL A 827 0.68 -21.96 47.21
CA VAL A 827 0.12 -20.91 46.36
C VAL A 827 -0.50 -21.50 45.10
N VAL A 828 0.10 -22.53 44.50
CA VAL A 828 -0.49 -23.29 43.37
C VAL A 828 -1.80 -23.95 43.79
N GLU A 829 -1.81 -24.66 44.92
CA GLU A 829 -3.01 -25.28 45.48
C GLU A 829 -4.11 -24.23 45.76
N LEU A 830 -3.73 -23.05 46.26
CA LEU A 830 -4.65 -21.95 46.49
C LEU A 830 -5.23 -21.38 45.20
N LEU A 831 -4.41 -21.23 44.16
CA LEU A 831 -4.85 -20.81 42.83
C LEU A 831 -5.83 -21.83 42.23
N ASP A 832 -5.50 -23.12 42.27
CA ASP A 832 -6.37 -24.18 41.74
C ASP A 832 -7.69 -24.28 42.52
N ALA A 833 -7.65 -24.22 43.85
CA ALA A 833 -8.83 -24.24 44.70
C ALA A 833 -9.77 -23.04 44.45
N THR A 834 -9.21 -21.89 44.07
CA THR A 834 -9.97 -20.67 43.75
C THR A 834 -10.27 -20.51 42.27
N ARG A 835 -9.92 -21.49 41.41
CA ARG A 835 -10.13 -21.43 39.96
C ARG A 835 -11.58 -21.16 39.56
N HIS A 836 -12.53 -21.86 40.19
CA HIS A 836 -13.95 -21.66 39.89
C HIS A 836 -14.45 -20.28 40.33
N GLU A 837 -13.96 -19.76 41.47
CA GLU A 837 -14.20 -18.38 41.89
C GLU A 837 -13.57 -17.39 40.90
N ARG A 838 -12.38 -17.66 40.35
CA ARG A 838 -11.75 -16.80 39.33
C ARG A 838 -12.54 -16.75 38.02
N GLU A 839 -13.05 -17.89 37.57
CA GLU A 839 -13.88 -18.01 36.36
C GLU A 839 -15.27 -17.34 36.53
N THR A 840 -15.79 -17.27 37.76
CA THR A 840 -17.15 -16.77 38.04
C THR A 840 -17.17 -15.33 38.62
N SER A 841 -16.32 -15.04 39.61
CA SER A 841 -16.16 -13.74 40.29
C SER A 841 -15.34 -12.72 39.49
N GLY A 842 -14.61 -13.17 38.45
CA GLY A 842 -13.93 -12.29 37.48
C GLY A 842 -14.88 -11.32 36.76
N THR A 843 -16.20 -11.47 36.91
CA THR A 843 -17.23 -10.64 36.28
C THR A 843 -17.93 -9.62 37.19
N LEU A 844 -17.69 -9.59 38.51
CA LEU A 844 -18.38 -8.65 39.43
C LEU A 844 -17.43 -7.89 40.38
N GLU A 845 -16.73 -8.54 41.31
CA GLU A 845 -15.83 -7.81 42.25
C GLU A 845 -14.56 -7.28 41.59
N TRP A 846 -13.96 -8.07 40.68
CA TRP A 846 -12.87 -7.59 39.84
C TRP A 846 -13.34 -6.40 38.97
N ARG A 847 -14.63 -6.32 38.58
CA ARG A 847 -15.14 -5.12 37.88
C ARG A 847 -15.17 -3.85 38.73
N HIS A 848 -15.28 -3.95 40.06
CA HIS A 848 -15.12 -2.80 40.96
C HIS A 848 -13.65 -2.37 41.09
N LEU A 849 -12.72 -3.32 41.03
CA LEU A 849 -11.27 -3.08 40.99
C LEU A 849 -10.74 -2.68 39.59
N SER A 850 -11.42 -3.08 38.49
CA SER A 850 -10.88 -2.95 37.13
C SER A 850 -11.85 -2.66 35.97
N VAL A 851 -13.18 -2.85 36.06
CA VAL A 851 -14.10 -2.80 34.88
C VAL A 851 -15.36 -1.94 35.09
N SER A 852 -15.18 -0.71 35.56
CA SER A 852 -16.19 0.33 35.28
C SER A 852 -15.55 1.65 34.86
N GLY A 853 -14.48 1.61 34.06
CA GLY A 853 -13.94 2.77 33.35
C GLY A 853 -13.48 3.97 34.19
N ARG A 854 -13.68 3.96 35.52
CA ARG A 854 -13.47 5.10 36.43
C ARG A 854 -12.42 4.85 37.53
N ARG A 855 -11.94 3.60 37.74
CA ARG A 855 -11.30 3.18 39.01
C ARG A 855 -10.05 2.28 38.92
N SER A 856 -9.35 2.19 37.79
CA SER A 856 -8.15 1.32 37.65
C SER A 856 -6.92 1.77 38.49
N GLY A 857 -6.91 2.98 39.06
CA GLY A 857 -5.83 3.45 39.93
C GLY A 857 -5.82 2.85 41.34
N HIS A 858 -6.87 2.12 41.75
CA HIS A 858 -6.94 1.57 43.11
C HIS A 858 -6.06 0.34 43.31
N LEU A 859 -5.83 -0.48 42.28
CA LEU A 859 -4.98 -1.68 42.40
C LEU A 859 -3.51 -1.31 42.70
N GLY A 860 -2.95 -0.36 41.95
CA GLY A 860 -1.57 0.07 42.18
C GLY A 860 -1.38 0.73 43.54
N ARG A 861 -2.40 1.47 44.02
CA ARG A 861 -2.40 2.05 45.37
C ARG A 861 -2.57 1.01 46.46
N PHE A 862 -3.38 -0.02 46.22
CA PHE A 862 -3.49 -1.17 47.12
C PHE A 862 -2.12 -1.82 47.27
N ARG A 863 -1.43 -2.09 46.15
CA ARG A 863 -0.07 -2.64 46.12
C ARG A 863 0.96 -1.71 46.75
N GLU A 864 0.81 -0.41 46.59
CA GLU A 864 1.66 0.57 47.28
C GLU A 864 1.57 0.44 48.81
N ARG A 865 0.36 0.19 49.35
CA ARG A 865 0.18 0.00 50.79
C ARG A 865 0.70 -1.34 51.29
N LEU A 866 0.83 -2.34 50.42
CA LEU A 866 1.45 -3.62 50.74
C LEU A 866 2.97 -3.52 50.92
N MET A 867 3.64 -2.53 50.35
CA MET A 867 5.09 -2.32 50.51
C MET A 867 5.41 -1.63 51.84
N PRO A 868 6.07 -2.28 52.81
CA PRO A 868 6.39 -1.71 54.12
C PRO A 868 7.18 -0.40 54.06
N ASP A 869 7.27 0.34 55.18
CA ASP A 869 8.10 1.56 55.25
C ASP A 869 9.59 1.26 55.11
N ASP A 870 10.05 0.17 55.72
CA ASP A 870 11.36 -0.41 55.41
C ASP A 870 11.18 -1.61 54.46
N PRO A 871 11.71 -1.56 53.21
CA PRO A 871 11.58 -2.68 52.29
C PRO A 871 12.21 -4.00 52.80
N ALA A 872 13.10 -3.96 53.80
CA ALA A 872 13.66 -5.16 54.43
C ALA A 872 12.58 -6.01 55.13
N ASP A 873 11.50 -5.38 55.59
CA ASP A 873 10.42 -6.07 56.30
C ASP A 873 9.69 -7.09 55.43
N LEU A 874 9.80 -6.99 54.10
CA LEU A 874 9.27 -8.00 53.17
C LEU A 874 9.83 -9.41 53.42
N TRP A 875 11.09 -9.51 53.87
CA TRP A 875 11.72 -10.80 54.14
C TRP A 875 11.51 -11.31 55.57
N THR A 876 11.12 -10.43 56.51
CA THR A 876 10.97 -10.78 57.93
C THR A 876 9.51 -10.92 58.35
N SER A 877 8.68 -9.96 57.95
CA SER A 877 7.29 -9.81 58.37
C SER A 877 6.30 -9.92 57.21
N GLY A 878 6.81 -9.93 55.97
CA GLY A 878 6.00 -9.96 54.76
C GLY A 878 5.41 -8.59 54.38
N PRO A 879 4.48 -8.56 53.42
CA PRO A 879 3.79 -7.33 53.02
C PRO A 879 2.94 -6.72 54.15
N ASP A 880 2.77 -5.40 54.16
CA ASP A 880 1.95 -4.69 55.15
C ASP A 880 0.44 -4.83 54.88
N ILE A 881 -0.09 -6.00 55.25
CA ILE A 881 -1.49 -6.40 55.03
C ILE A 881 -2.46 -5.47 55.77
N ALA A 882 -2.12 -5.07 57.00
CA ALA A 882 -2.99 -4.24 57.82
C ALA A 882 -3.23 -2.88 57.16
N ARG A 883 -2.17 -2.18 56.75
CA ARG A 883 -2.28 -0.87 56.11
C ARG A 883 -3.00 -0.93 54.78
N ALA A 884 -2.78 -1.98 53.99
CA ALA A 884 -3.48 -2.17 52.71
C ALA A 884 -4.98 -2.44 52.92
N ALA A 885 -5.33 -3.32 53.86
CA ALA A 885 -6.72 -3.64 54.18
C ALA A 885 -7.49 -2.45 54.77
N ASP A 886 -6.87 -1.68 55.68
CA ASP A 886 -7.47 -0.49 56.29
C ASP A 886 -7.75 0.58 55.23
N TRP A 887 -6.79 0.82 54.34
CA TRP A 887 -6.98 1.73 53.22
C TRP A 887 -8.11 1.28 52.30
N TRP A 888 -8.16 -0.01 51.95
CA TRP A 888 -9.20 -0.54 51.07
C TRP A 888 -10.61 -0.40 51.66
N ARG A 889 -10.78 -0.70 52.94
CA ARG A 889 -12.06 -0.52 53.65
C ARG A 889 -12.49 0.94 53.66
N ALA A 890 -11.57 1.86 53.95
CA ALA A 890 -11.85 3.29 53.91
C ALA A 890 -12.28 3.77 52.51
N GLN A 891 -11.71 3.20 51.44
CA GLN A 891 -12.14 3.50 50.07
C GLN A 891 -13.54 2.96 49.75
N ARG A 892 -13.88 1.73 50.20
CA ARG A 892 -15.23 1.17 50.05
C ARG A 892 -16.29 2.02 50.77
N GLU A 893 -16.00 2.41 52.02
CA GLU A 893 -16.87 3.29 52.80
C GLU A 893 -17.09 4.65 52.13
N GLN A 894 -16.03 5.26 51.59
CA GLN A 894 -16.11 6.52 50.85
C GLN A 894 -17.00 6.43 49.60
N HIS A 895 -17.17 5.22 49.05
CA HIS A 895 -17.94 4.95 47.84
C HIS A 895 -19.30 4.28 48.08
N GLY A 896 -19.68 4.05 49.35
CA GLY A 896 -20.96 3.46 49.71
C GLY A 896 -21.08 1.96 49.43
N GLU A 897 -19.96 1.24 49.42
CA GLU A 897 -19.83 -0.22 49.16
C GLU A 897 -19.53 -1.06 50.38
#